data_AF-A0A561WW70-F1
#
_entry.id   AF-A0A561WW70-F1
#
_cell.length_a   1.000
_cell.length_b   1.000
_cell.length_c   1.000
_cell.angle_alpha   90.00
_cell.angle_beta   90.00
_cell.angle_gamma   90.00
#
_symmetry.space_group_name_H-M   'P 1'
#
loop_
_entity.id
_entity.type
_entity.pdbx_description
1 polymer ?
#
loop_
_entity_poly.entity_id
_entity_poly.type
_entity_poly.pdbx_seq_one_letter_code
_entity_poly.pdbx_strand_id
1 'polypeptide(L)'
;MRHPARGAWSELALASPERKAELLPRLFPFDDTDGWRVDRSDSFCLALEELVKIVDRLDAADLDGLRRTVAVTFDAVLNALEERGGHSKAEFAEFTTPRSVAELLAALTVEAGDDVHDPACGSGNILLAAHASAPDVRVTGNDANARAALRARMRLYIHDVYQWVNVGDAFEEFEPSSADVVLAQPPWGLRKEYDSKRLFARYLQGTETASRSAVTQPGDLAWLALALGTLKRGGRAAVVLTPNSVFPPHTASQEELLARDAVEAIISLPGGLFRHTVVPTVIWLLRNAATKKCRNKVLFIDAESTIEATGKGELELPPQAIGKLASLVRRYRQTGTVDADGFLARIVPTIDIDCRQGLHPRRFLDDPPPEAVTHPAPERTMLTQIQIANFKAFGPNGTIDLAPLTLLYGANSAGKSSVIQAMLLLKQSMARDGLVTQGPLANAGGFPAVVHQHAAAWVSLGLTYGVLPSWLPPEGTVDPTLLRTVAWSFATDTLASGALNTTRFAFGSHVLQFDADDNLLRTDLEHAAELFRDIGLGALIYPFSEDRARGDVAKWQRNQENNARRALRALRTGGSDLPLRRHGLLPGPEPLLSRSLQVMPGFQDHNLATAYAGRVARIASGISSEVQQLLESLVWLGPLRSAPRRVYDRTSTGSDPGDGMHTAMFLFDHLSAVEQVNEWMARLEVPYSMEVVPLNSGYAANLVGDLVTIVLTDQRSGVRVTPADVGFGISQILPIVVELLSRRESIIMIEQPETHLHPRLQSRVADLFIETAQAGGRGNQLIIETHSEHIVLRLQRRIREGVLDASDVAVIYIDQDDRGRAVVHRLRLDSEGNFVDEWPHGFFDERLDDMFGAF
;
A
#
# COMPACT_ATOMS: atom_id res chain seq x y z
N MET A 1 -6.55 42.25 -11.22
CA MET A 1 -7.94 42.28 -10.74
C MET A 1 -8.06 43.39 -9.69
N ARG A 2 -9.12 44.20 -9.71
CA ARG A 2 -9.40 45.21 -8.67
C ARG A 2 -10.03 44.50 -7.46
N HIS A 3 -9.64 44.86 -6.24
CA HIS A 3 -10.30 44.44 -4.98
C HIS A 3 -11.84 44.49 -5.11
N PRO A 4 -12.62 43.51 -4.64
CA PRO A 4 -13.98 43.77 -4.21
C PRO A 4 -13.86 44.79 -3.08
N ALA A 5 -14.53 45.92 -3.23
CA ALA A 5 -14.64 46.89 -2.15
C ALA A 5 -15.14 46.16 -0.89
N ARG A 6 -14.74 46.61 0.32
CA ARG A 6 -15.28 46.07 1.59
C ARG A 6 -16.81 45.91 1.57
N GLY A 7 -17.50 46.82 0.87
CA GLY A 7 -18.96 46.77 0.69
C GLY A 7 -19.49 45.56 -0.08
N ALA A 8 -18.71 44.92 -0.96
CA ALA A 8 -19.19 43.76 -1.73
C ALA A 8 -19.24 42.47 -0.91
N TRP A 9 -18.36 42.33 0.10
CA TRP A 9 -18.44 41.25 1.09
C TRP A 9 -19.59 41.47 2.08
N SER A 10 -19.84 42.73 2.46
CA SER A 10 -21.02 43.09 3.26
C SER A 10 -22.33 42.86 2.50
N GLU A 11 -22.36 43.17 1.20
CA GLU A 11 -23.51 42.89 0.32
C GLU A 11 -23.75 41.38 0.21
N LEU A 12 -22.68 40.58 0.04
CA LEU A 12 -22.80 39.12 0.03
C LEU A 12 -23.33 38.58 1.38
N ALA A 13 -22.83 39.06 2.51
CA ALA A 13 -23.25 38.62 3.83
C ALA A 13 -24.75 38.88 4.11
N LEU A 14 -25.25 40.04 3.64
CA LEU A 14 -26.62 40.51 3.86
C LEU A 14 -27.62 40.11 2.77
N ALA A 15 -27.15 39.53 1.66
CA ALA A 15 -27.99 39.13 0.54
C ALA A 15 -28.85 37.89 0.85
N SER A 16 -30.03 37.79 0.21
CA SER A 16 -30.83 36.55 0.25
C SER A 16 -30.08 35.39 -0.42
N PRO A 17 -30.41 34.12 -0.15
CA PRO A 17 -29.75 32.97 -0.77
C PRO A 17 -29.70 33.03 -2.31
N GLU A 18 -30.80 33.47 -2.93
CA GLU A 18 -30.91 33.63 -4.39
C GLU A 18 -30.01 34.75 -4.89
N ARG A 19 -29.89 35.84 -4.12
CA ARG A 19 -29.03 36.98 -4.44
C ARG A 19 -27.55 36.66 -4.19
N LYS A 20 -27.22 35.83 -3.20
CA LYS A 20 -25.87 35.30 -2.96
C LYS A 20 -25.39 34.46 -4.15
N ALA A 21 -26.26 33.59 -4.69
CA ALA A 21 -25.96 32.81 -5.90
C ALA A 21 -25.71 33.70 -7.14
N GLU A 22 -26.30 34.88 -7.23
CA GLU A 22 -26.05 35.87 -8.31
C GLU A 22 -24.77 36.71 -8.05
N LEU A 23 -24.47 37.02 -6.79
CA LEU A 23 -23.32 37.84 -6.40
C LEU A 23 -21.99 37.06 -6.40
N LEU A 24 -22.01 35.76 -6.05
CA LEU A 24 -20.81 34.92 -6.02
C LEU A 24 -20.08 34.90 -7.39
N PRO A 25 -20.74 34.63 -8.54
CA PRO A 25 -20.09 34.71 -9.86
C PRO A 25 -19.57 36.11 -10.23
N ARG A 26 -20.12 37.18 -9.63
CA ARG A 26 -19.66 38.57 -9.87
C ARG A 26 -18.46 38.95 -9.00
N LEU A 27 -18.35 38.39 -7.80
CA LEU A 27 -17.17 38.50 -6.93
C LEU A 27 -16.00 37.67 -7.45
N PHE A 28 -16.31 36.61 -8.20
CA PHE A 28 -15.37 35.77 -8.92
C PHE A 28 -15.56 35.91 -10.44
N PRO A 29 -15.30 37.09 -11.05
CA PRO A 29 -15.57 37.31 -12.45
C PRO A 29 -14.70 36.36 -13.31
N PHE A 30 -15.36 35.40 -13.94
CA PHE A 30 -14.80 34.63 -15.05
C PHE A 30 -14.80 35.55 -16.26
N ASP A 31 -13.66 36.13 -16.62
CA ASP A 31 -13.60 36.96 -17.83
C ASP A 31 -13.79 36.07 -19.07
N ASP A 32 -14.77 36.45 -19.88
CA ASP A 32 -15.34 35.70 -21.01
C ASP A 32 -14.53 35.88 -22.30
N THR A 33 -13.24 36.23 -22.21
CA THR A 33 -12.47 36.63 -23.41
C THR A 33 -12.02 35.46 -24.30
N ASP A 34 -12.12 34.21 -23.85
CA ASP A 34 -11.69 33.03 -24.62
C ASP A 34 -12.78 31.96 -24.82
N GLY A 35 -14.06 32.32 -24.71
CA GLY A 35 -15.18 31.41 -25.04
C GLY A 35 -15.42 30.32 -23.99
N TRP A 36 -15.41 30.69 -22.71
CA TRP A 36 -15.59 29.76 -21.59
C TRP A 36 -17.07 29.48 -21.32
N ARG A 37 -17.50 28.22 -21.43
CA ARG A 37 -18.75 27.78 -20.78
C ARG A 37 -18.45 27.52 -19.31
N VAL A 38 -19.09 28.29 -18.42
CA VAL A 38 -19.21 27.95 -16.99
C VAL A 38 -19.74 26.52 -16.89
N ASP A 39 -19.00 25.64 -16.23
CA ASP A 39 -19.48 24.29 -15.96
C ASP A 39 -20.73 24.38 -15.08
N ARG A 40 -21.87 23.92 -15.61
CA ARG A 40 -23.14 23.82 -14.87
C ARG A 40 -23.40 22.40 -14.39
N SER A 41 -22.36 21.59 -14.22
CA SER A 41 -22.48 20.25 -13.66
C SER A 41 -23.22 20.29 -12.33
N ASP A 42 -24.07 19.29 -12.08
CA ASP A 42 -24.84 19.17 -10.83
C ASP A 42 -23.91 19.19 -9.61
N SER A 43 -22.69 18.66 -9.74
CA SER A 43 -21.64 18.71 -8.73
C SER A 43 -21.15 20.12 -8.40
N PHE A 44 -21.00 20.99 -9.41
CA PHE A 44 -20.61 22.39 -9.19
C PHE A 44 -21.75 23.16 -8.53
N CYS A 45 -22.99 22.95 -8.98
CA CYS A 45 -24.19 23.52 -8.37
C CYS A 45 -24.33 23.09 -6.90
N LEU A 46 -24.14 21.81 -6.58
CA LEU A 46 -24.20 21.29 -5.20
C LEU A 46 -23.10 21.86 -4.30
N ALA A 47 -21.88 22.02 -4.81
CA ALA A 47 -20.79 22.64 -4.04
C ALA A 47 -21.06 24.13 -3.78
N LEU A 48 -21.63 24.83 -4.76
CA LEU A 48 -22.07 26.21 -4.62
C LEU A 48 -23.22 26.34 -3.60
N GLU A 49 -24.17 25.40 -3.60
CA GLU A 49 -25.28 25.33 -2.64
C GLU A 49 -24.78 25.13 -1.20
N GLU A 50 -23.81 24.24 -0.98
CA GLU A 50 -23.19 24.08 0.35
C GLU A 50 -22.44 25.34 0.80
N LEU A 51 -21.73 26.02 -0.12
CA LEU A 51 -21.07 27.29 0.16
C LEU A 51 -22.08 28.38 0.55
N VAL A 52 -23.23 28.45 -0.14
CA VAL A 52 -24.33 29.36 0.21
C VAL A 52 -24.91 29.04 1.59
N LYS A 53 -25.13 27.75 1.93
CA LYS A 53 -25.62 27.32 3.26
C LYS A 53 -24.64 27.66 4.39
N ILE A 54 -23.34 27.57 4.14
CA ILE A 54 -22.30 27.91 5.13
C ILE A 54 -22.27 29.44 5.33
N VAL A 55 -22.31 30.21 4.25
CA VAL A 55 -22.38 31.68 4.30
C VAL A 55 -23.66 32.18 4.99
N ASP A 56 -24.78 31.44 4.88
CA ASP A 56 -26.03 31.75 5.58
C ASP A 56 -25.99 31.53 7.10
N ARG A 57 -25.09 30.69 7.61
CA ARG A 57 -24.97 30.37 9.04
C ARG A 57 -24.07 31.33 9.81
N LEU A 58 -23.47 32.31 9.15
CA LEU A 58 -22.49 33.22 9.72
C LEU A 58 -23.14 34.56 10.08
N ASP A 59 -22.85 35.05 11.29
CA ASP A 59 -23.36 36.33 11.79
C ASP A 59 -22.67 37.50 11.05
N ALA A 60 -23.45 38.45 10.52
CA ALA A 60 -22.97 39.53 9.65
C ALA A 60 -22.01 40.53 10.34
N ALA A 61 -21.83 40.39 11.66
CA ALA A 61 -20.95 41.22 12.47
C ALA A 61 -19.45 40.82 12.40
N ASP A 62 -19.12 39.58 12.00
CA ASP A 62 -17.73 39.08 11.93
C ASP A 62 -17.27 38.86 10.47
N LEU A 63 -16.91 39.96 9.81
CA LEU A 63 -16.41 39.93 8.43
C LEU A 63 -15.09 39.14 8.27
N ASP A 64 -14.26 39.09 9.31
CA ASP A 64 -12.99 38.35 9.29
C ASP A 64 -13.22 36.84 9.48
N GLY A 65 -14.22 36.46 10.28
CA GLY A 65 -14.72 35.08 10.40
C GLY A 65 -15.40 34.61 9.11
N LEU A 66 -16.18 35.46 8.45
CA LEU A 66 -16.79 35.17 7.15
C LEU A 66 -15.73 34.91 6.08
N ARG A 67 -14.71 35.78 5.98
CA ARG A 67 -13.60 35.61 5.04
C ARG A 67 -12.86 34.28 5.24
N ARG A 68 -12.48 33.97 6.48
CA ARG A 68 -11.81 32.70 6.83
C ARG A 68 -12.68 31.49 6.48
N THR A 69 -13.97 31.57 6.75
CA THR A 69 -14.89 30.45 6.45
C THR A 69 -15.06 30.25 4.95
N VAL A 70 -15.17 31.32 4.16
CA VAL A 70 -15.20 31.25 2.69
C VAL A 70 -13.91 30.65 2.14
N ALA A 71 -12.75 31.03 2.68
CA ALA A 71 -11.45 30.49 2.27
C ALA A 71 -11.33 28.98 2.55
N VAL A 72 -11.63 28.56 3.77
CA VAL A 72 -11.62 27.14 4.16
C VAL A 72 -12.63 26.33 3.33
N THR A 73 -13.81 26.89 3.08
CA THR A 73 -14.84 26.22 2.27
C THR A 73 -14.43 26.12 0.81
N PHE A 74 -13.84 27.17 0.24
CA PHE A 74 -13.32 27.15 -1.13
C PHE A 74 -12.23 26.10 -1.30
N ASP A 75 -11.30 25.98 -0.35
CA ASP A 75 -10.29 24.93 -0.37
C ASP A 75 -10.91 23.54 -0.22
N ALA A 76 -11.89 23.36 0.68
CA ALA A 76 -12.61 22.09 0.82
C ALA A 76 -13.37 21.71 -0.47
N VAL A 77 -13.97 22.68 -1.16
CA VAL A 77 -14.66 22.48 -2.45
C VAL A 77 -13.66 22.14 -3.55
N LEU A 78 -12.53 22.84 -3.65
CA LEU A 78 -11.47 22.48 -4.60
C LEU A 78 -10.99 21.05 -4.35
N ASN A 79 -10.69 20.71 -3.09
CA ASN A 79 -10.28 19.36 -2.70
C ASN A 79 -11.36 18.30 -3.00
N ALA A 80 -12.65 18.62 -2.81
CA ALA A 80 -13.77 17.71 -3.10
C ALA A 80 -14.06 17.56 -4.60
N LEU A 81 -13.89 18.62 -5.39
CA LEU A 81 -13.97 18.55 -6.86
C LEU A 81 -12.81 17.72 -7.43
N GLU A 82 -11.65 17.75 -6.78
CA GLU A 82 -10.53 16.84 -7.05
C GLU A 82 -10.88 15.38 -6.70
N GLU A 83 -11.66 15.13 -5.64
CA GLU A 83 -12.11 13.78 -5.24
C GLU A 83 -13.15 13.16 -6.20
N ARG A 84 -14.03 13.97 -6.80
CA ARG A 84 -15.21 13.50 -7.56
C ARG A 84 -15.06 13.48 -9.08
N GLY A 85 -13.90 13.88 -9.63
CA GLY A 85 -13.64 13.90 -11.07
C GLY A 85 -13.77 12.51 -11.74
N GLY A 86 -14.98 12.18 -12.21
CA GLY A 86 -15.27 10.97 -12.99
C GLY A 86 -14.70 11.06 -14.41
N HIS A 87 -14.16 9.94 -14.91
CA HIS A 87 -13.64 9.70 -16.26
C HIS A 87 -12.44 10.56 -16.72
N SER A 88 -12.01 11.58 -15.97
CA SER A 88 -10.79 12.37 -16.20
C SER A 88 -9.89 12.46 -14.94
N LYS A 89 -9.81 11.39 -14.15
CA LYS A 89 -9.00 11.32 -12.91
C LYS A 89 -7.52 11.69 -13.11
N ALA A 90 -6.94 11.43 -14.28
CA ALA A 90 -5.54 11.73 -14.58
C ALA A 90 -5.31 13.24 -14.78
N GLU A 91 -6.13 13.90 -15.59
CA GLU A 91 -5.92 15.32 -15.90
C GLU A 91 -6.17 16.23 -14.68
N PHE A 92 -7.10 15.94 -13.77
CA PHE A 92 -7.39 16.86 -12.65
C PHE A 92 -6.45 16.71 -11.46
N ALA A 93 -5.94 15.51 -11.19
CA ALA A 93 -5.09 15.22 -10.04
C ALA A 93 -3.59 15.49 -10.30
N GLU A 94 -3.19 15.68 -11.57
CA GLU A 94 -1.85 16.11 -11.99
C GLU A 94 -1.49 17.56 -11.58
N PHE A 95 -2.48 18.39 -11.21
CA PHE A 95 -2.29 19.84 -10.97
C PHE A 95 -2.41 20.29 -9.50
N THR A 96 -2.53 19.38 -8.54
CA THR A 96 -2.62 19.75 -7.11
C THR A 96 -1.67 18.93 -6.24
N THR A 97 -0.76 19.64 -5.56
CA THR A 97 0.10 19.07 -4.52
C THR A 97 -0.67 18.91 -3.20
N PRO A 98 -0.59 17.74 -2.52
CA PRO A 98 -1.21 17.53 -1.21
C PRO A 98 -0.78 18.60 -0.18
N ARG A 99 -1.71 19.00 0.70
CA ARG A 99 -1.48 20.07 1.69
C ARG A 99 -0.27 19.81 2.58
N SER A 100 -0.18 18.62 3.17
CA SER A 100 0.91 18.24 4.07
C SER A 100 2.28 18.23 3.37
N VAL A 101 2.32 17.88 2.08
CA VAL A 101 3.55 17.99 1.26
C VAL A 101 3.89 19.44 0.96
N ALA A 102 2.92 20.28 0.60
CA ALA A 102 3.14 21.72 0.37
C ALA A 102 3.67 22.42 1.63
N GLU A 103 3.10 22.11 2.80
CA GLU A 103 3.56 22.59 4.11
C GLU A 103 4.99 22.12 4.42
N LEU A 104 5.33 20.88 4.08
CA LEU A 104 6.70 20.37 4.20
C LEU A 104 7.69 21.15 3.32
N LEU A 105 7.39 21.38 2.04
CA LEU A 105 8.27 22.15 1.14
C LEU A 105 8.52 23.56 1.68
N ALA A 106 7.47 24.23 2.15
CA ALA A 106 7.57 25.55 2.77
C ALA A 106 8.42 25.50 4.04
N ALA A 107 8.16 24.57 4.97
CA ALA A 107 8.90 24.44 6.22
C ALA A 107 10.39 24.09 6.02
N LEU A 108 10.72 23.39 4.93
CA LEU A 108 12.10 23.06 4.55
C LEU A 108 12.87 24.23 3.96
N THR A 109 12.19 25.27 3.46
CA THR A 109 12.84 26.34 2.70
C THR A 109 12.45 27.73 3.18
N VAL A 110 11.19 28.14 3.19
CA VAL A 110 10.73 29.53 3.31
C VAL A 110 11.12 30.19 4.65
N GLU A 111 11.59 31.44 4.58
CA GLU A 111 11.95 32.34 5.68
C GLU A 111 11.26 33.69 5.47
N ALA A 112 11.20 34.50 6.54
CA ALA A 112 10.56 35.81 6.49
C ALA A 112 11.25 36.75 5.48
N GLY A 113 10.44 37.38 4.63
CA GLY A 113 10.88 38.38 3.64
C GLY A 113 11.47 37.83 2.33
N ASP A 114 11.40 36.52 2.07
CA ASP A 114 11.85 35.94 0.79
C ASP A 114 10.95 36.32 -0.39
N ASP A 115 11.56 36.41 -1.58
CA ASP A 115 10.85 36.23 -2.86
C ASP A 115 10.76 34.72 -3.19
N VAL A 116 9.55 34.14 -3.13
CA VAL A 116 9.23 32.74 -3.44
C VAL A 116 8.64 32.62 -4.85
N HIS A 117 9.17 31.70 -5.66
CA HIS A 117 8.67 31.42 -7.00
C HIS A 117 8.30 29.94 -7.18
N ASP A 118 7.16 29.67 -7.83
CA ASP A 118 6.77 28.33 -8.27
C ASP A 118 6.59 28.31 -9.80
N PRO A 119 7.50 27.67 -10.56
CA PRO A 119 7.45 27.66 -12.02
C PRO A 119 6.38 26.72 -12.59
N ALA A 120 5.71 25.91 -11.77
CA ALA A 120 4.64 24.98 -12.17
C ALA A 120 3.59 24.89 -11.06
N CYS A 121 2.92 26.01 -10.79
CA CYS A 121 2.23 26.21 -9.52
C CYS A 121 0.91 25.45 -9.35
N GLY A 122 0.38 24.85 -10.41
CA GLY A 122 -0.86 24.08 -10.38
C GLY A 122 -2.02 24.92 -9.82
N SER A 123 -2.74 24.37 -8.85
CA SER A 123 -3.81 25.05 -8.11
C SER A 123 -3.32 26.03 -7.02
N GLY A 124 -2.02 26.28 -6.91
CA GLY A 124 -1.43 27.29 -6.03
C GLY A 124 -1.28 26.88 -4.56
N ASN A 125 -1.36 25.58 -4.25
CA ASN A 125 -1.31 25.09 -2.87
C ASN A 125 0.07 25.31 -2.23
N ILE A 126 1.15 25.12 -3.00
CA ILE A 126 2.53 25.39 -2.58
C ILE A 126 2.74 26.87 -2.24
N LEU A 127 2.24 27.77 -3.09
CA LEU A 127 2.33 29.21 -2.88
C LEU A 127 1.56 29.65 -1.63
N LEU A 128 0.38 29.06 -1.39
CA LEU A 128 -0.39 29.32 -0.18
C LEU A 128 0.35 28.83 1.08
N ALA A 129 0.93 27.63 1.03
CA ALA A 129 1.73 27.08 2.12
C ALA A 129 2.98 27.93 2.44
N ALA A 130 3.63 28.48 1.41
CA ALA A 130 4.75 29.40 1.57
C ALA A 130 4.33 30.67 2.32
N HIS A 131 3.22 31.30 1.91
CA HIS A 131 2.68 32.47 2.60
C HIS A 131 2.23 32.17 4.03
N ALA A 132 1.61 31.01 4.27
CA ALA A 132 1.20 30.58 5.60
C ALA A 132 2.41 30.33 6.53
N SER A 133 3.52 29.84 5.99
CA SER A 133 4.77 29.63 6.73
C SER A 133 5.44 30.94 7.14
N ALA A 134 5.36 31.98 6.30
CA ALA A 134 5.91 33.30 6.58
C ALA A 134 5.06 34.39 5.88
N PRO A 135 4.17 35.10 6.60
CA PRO A 135 3.20 36.03 5.97
C PRO A 135 3.79 37.23 5.22
N ASP A 136 5.06 37.56 5.41
CA ASP A 136 5.74 38.69 4.79
C ASP A 136 6.46 38.34 3.47
N VAL A 137 6.36 37.08 3.01
CA VAL A 137 6.99 36.62 1.77
C VAL A 137 6.25 37.06 0.52
N ARG A 138 7.01 37.22 -0.57
CA ARG A 138 6.48 37.51 -1.90
C ARG A 138 6.39 36.22 -2.74
N VAL A 139 5.21 35.63 -2.86
CA VAL A 139 4.89 34.46 -3.71
C VAL A 139 4.57 34.82 -5.17
N THR A 140 5.21 34.17 -6.13
CA THR A 140 4.89 34.28 -7.57
C THR A 140 4.80 32.90 -8.19
N GLY A 141 3.91 32.73 -9.19
CA GLY A 141 3.70 31.43 -9.84
C GLY A 141 3.61 31.52 -11.35
N ASN A 142 3.96 30.45 -12.04
CA ASN A 142 3.65 30.24 -13.45
C ASN A 142 2.98 28.87 -13.63
N ASP A 143 2.04 28.76 -14.56
CA ASP A 143 1.54 27.46 -15.00
C ASP A 143 1.16 27.49 -16.48
N ALA A 144 1.53 26.45 -17.23
CA ALA A 144 1.20 26.33 -18.64
C ALA A 144 -0.31 26.13 -18.86
N ASN A 145 -1.01 25.58 -17.88
CA ASN A 145 -2.44 25.38 -17.92
C ASN A 145 -3.17 26.61 -17.38
N ALA A 146 -3.84 27.34 -18.28
CA ALA A 146 -4.64 28.51 -17.93
C ALA A 146 -5.71 28.25 -16.85
N ARG A 147 -6.27 27.03 -16.78
CA ARG A 147 -7.24 26.63 -15.73
C ARG A 147 -6.58 26.52 -14.36
N ALA A 148 -5.41 25.89 -14.29
CA ALA A 148 -4.67 25.71 -13.06
C ALA A 148 -4.20 27.07 -12.52
N ALA A 149 -3.57 27.88 -13.38
CA ALA A 149 -3.18 29.25 -13.05
C ALA A 149 -4.36 30.10 -12.55
N LEU A 150 -5.53 30.02 -13.17
CA LEU A 150 -6.72 30.75 -12.71
C LEU A 150 -7.17 30.29 -11.32
N ARG A 151 -7.18 28.98 -11.04
CA ARG A 151 -7.52 28.44 -9.71
C ARG A 151 -6.51 28.89 -8.65
N ALA A 152 -5.21 28.87 -8.97
CA ALA A 152 -4.18 29.39 -8.09
C ALA A 152 -4.42 30.86 -7.76
N ARG A 153 -4.74 31.70 -8.75
CA ARG A 153 -5.09 33.12 -8.54
C ARG A 153 -6.29 33.27 -7.62
N MET A 154 -7.35 32.49 -7.83
CA MET A 154 -8.54 32.54 -6.99
C MET A 154 -8.24 32.11 -5.55
N ARG A 155 -7.53 31.00 -5.36
CA ARG A 155 -7.12 30.51 -4.05
C ARG A 155 -6.31 31.58 -3.31
N LEU A 156 -5.23 32.07 -3.90
CA LEU A 156 -4.39 33.10 -3.30
C LEU A 156 -5.20 34.35 -2.95
N TYR A 157 -6.07 34.80 -3.86
CA TYR A 157 -6.90 35.98 -3.65
C TYR A 157 -7.86 35.86 -2.47
N ILE A 158 -8.52 34.70 -2.31
CA ILE A 158 -9.46 34.44 -1.22
C ILE A 158 -8.74 34.41 0.13
N HIS A 159 -7.46 34.01 0.14
CA HIS A 159 -6.57 34.03 1.30
C HIS A 159 -5.86 35.37 1.52
N ASP A 160 -6.33 36.47 0.89
CA ASP A 160 -5.74 37.81 0.97
C ASP A 160 -4.27 37.87 0.47
N VAL A 161 -3.87 36.94 -0.41
CA VAL A 161 -2.56 36.89 -1.07
C VAL A 161 -2.65 37.43 -2.50
N TYR A 162 -2.25 38.70 -2.68
CA TYR A 162 -2.53 39.47 -3.90
C TYR A 162 -1.43 39.42 -4.97
N GLN A 163 -0.75 38.28 -5.11
CA GLN A 163 0.47 38.19 -5.90
C GLN A 163 0.26 37.52 -7.26
N TRP A 164 1.30 37.54 -8.11
CA TRP A 164 1.16 37.22 -9.53
C TRP A 164 1.29 35.72 -9.81
N VAL A 165 0.28 35.16 -10.47
CA VAL A 165 0.36 33.89 -11.19
C VAL A 165 0.15 34.15 -12.67
N ASN A 166 1.11 33.75 -13.49
CA ASN A 166 1.08 33.93 -14.94
C ASN A 166 0.73 32.62 -15.66
N VAL A 167 0.13 32.75 -16.84
CA VAL A 167 -0.11 31.62 -17.74
C VAL A 167 1.01 31.56 -18.77
N GLY A 168 1.61 30.38 -18.95
CA GLY A 168 2.63 30.14 -19.99
C GLY A 168 3.55 28.97 -19.66
N ASP A 169 4.28 28.47 -20.66
CA ASP A 169 5.25 27.39 -20.48
C ASP A 169 6.53 27.88 -19.77
N ALA A 170 6.88 27.23 -18.65
CA ALA A 170 8.02 27.60 -17.81
C ALA A 170 9.38 27.57 -18.53
N PHE A 171 9.52 26.74 -19.58
CA PHE A 171 10.77 26.61 -20.34
C PHE A 171 10.83 27.53 -21.56
N GLU A 172 9.70 27.96 -22.10
CA GLU A 172 9.65 28.71 -23.37
C GLU A 172 9.32 30.20 -23.17
N GLU A 173 8.39 30.51 -22.28
CA GLU A 173 7.77 31.85 -22.21
C GLU A 173 8.33 32.71 -21.07
N PHE A 174 8.97 32.10 -20.09
CA PHE A 174 9.53 32.80 -18.93
C PHE A 174 11.05 32.69 -18.89
N GLU A 175 11.71 33.83 -18.70
CA GLU A 175 13.11 33.85 -18.29
C GLU A 175 13.19 33.62 -16.77
N PRO A 176 14.22 32.91 -16.27
CA PRO A 176 14.40 32.71 -14.84
C PRO A 176 14.41 34.04 -14.11
N SER A 177 13.41 34.24 -13.25
CA SER A 177 13.33 35.41 -12.38
C SER A 177 14.25 35.20 -11.18
N SER A 178 14.96 36.21 -10.69
CA SER A 178 15.82 36.04 -9.52
C SER A 178 14.97 35.91 -8.25
N ALA A 179 14.77 34.70 -7.74
CA ALA A 179 14.01 34.39 -6.52
C ALA A 179 14.92 33.93 -5.37
N ASP A 180 14.55 34.20 -4.12
CA ASP A 180 15.26 33.65 -2.95
C ASP A 180 14.92 32.17 -2.73
N VAL A 181 13.67 31.81 -3.00
CA VAL A 181 13.15 30.44 -2.85
C VAL A 181 12.45 29.98 -4.13
N VAL A 182 12.73 28.75 -4.56
CA VAL A 182 11.93 28.07 -5.59
C VAL A 182 11.27 26.82 -5.02
N LEU A 183 9.95 26.74 -5.10
CA LEU A 183 9.20 25.55 -4.68
C LEU A 183 8.47 24.99 -5.89
N ALA A 184 8.51 23.68 -6.10
CA ALA A 184 7.80 23.08 -7.24
C ALA A 184 7.43 21.63 -7.01
N GLN A 185 6.24 21.25 -7.49
CA GLN A 185 5.92 19.88 -7.87
C GLN A 185 5.56 19.91 -9.36
N PRO A 186 6.56 19.77 -10.25
CA PRO A 186 6.30 19.82 -11.68
C PRO A 186 5.52 18.59 -12.17
N PRO A 187 4.99 18.64 -13.41
CA PRO A 187 4.39 17.47 -14.03
C PRO A 187 5.46 16.40 -14.25
N TRP A 188 5.19 15.17 -13.80
CA TRP A 188 6.13 14.07 -13.93
C TRP A 188 6.10 13.47 -15.33
N GLY A 189 7.27 13.07 -15.85
CA GLY A 189 7.34 12.31 -17.09
C GLY A 189 6.94 13.09 -18.35
N LEU A 190 7.09 14.41 -18.35
CA LEU A 190 6.87 15.25 -19.54
C LEU A 190 7.73 14.77 -20.72
N ARG A 191 7.07 14.14 -21.71
CA ARG A 191 7.70 13.59 -22.94
C ARG A 191 7.94 14.63 -24.04
N LYS A 192 7.57 15.91 -23.84
CA LYS A 192 7.92 16.96 -24.81
C LYS A 192 9.43 16.93 -25.05
N GLU A 193 9.85 17.03 -26.32
CA GLU A 193 11.26 17.02 -26.77
C GLU A 193 12.05 18.25 -26.28
N TYR A 194 12.03 18.52 -24.98
CA TYR A 194 12.95 19.47 -24.38
C TYR A 194 14.33 18.84 -24.40
N ASP A 195 15.22 19.41 -25.22
CA ASP A 195 16.63 19.05 -25.22
C ASP A 195 17.22 19.40 -23.84
N SER A 196 17.33 18.38 -22.98
CA SER A 196 17.85 18.51 -21.62
C SER A 196 19.28 19.06 -21.62
N LYS A 197 20.08 18.77 -22.65
CA LYS A 197 21.42 19.37 -22.81
C LYS A 197 21.31 20.88 -23.00
N ARG A 198 20.39 21.31 -23.86
CA ARG A 198 20.14 22.74 -24.14
C ARG A 198 19.62 23.45 -22.89
N LEU A 199 18.70 22.86 -22.13
CA LEU A 199 18.16 23.47 -20.92
C LEU A 199 19.20 23.54 -19.78
N PHE A 200 19.96 22.47 -19.55
CA PHE A 200 21.07 22.50 -18.59
C PHE A 200 22.12 23.54 -19.00
N ALA A 201 22.50 23.61 -20.29
CA ALA A 201 23.43 24.62 -20.79
C ALA A 201 22.86 26.05 -20.64
N ARG A 202 21.58 26.25 -20.95
CA ARG A 202 20.88 27.55 -20.84
C ARG A 202 20.87 28.06 -19.41
N TYR A 203 20.46 27.23 -18.45
CA TYR A 203 20.23 27.68 -17.07
C TYR A 203 21.45 27.60 -16.18
N LEU A 204 22.38 26.68 -16.44
CA LEU A 204 23.55 26.46 -15.58
C LEU A 204 24.86 26.98 -16.20
N GLN A 205 24.87 27.48 -17.44
CA GLN A 205 26.05 28.08 -18.11
C GLN A 205 27.32 27.21 -17.98
N GLY A 206 27.31 26.00 -18.56
CA GLY A 206 28.49 25.10 -18.56
C GLY A 206 29.54 25.43 -19.63
N THR A 207 30.82 25.30 -19.30
CA THR A 207 31.95 25.25 -20.24
C THR A 207 31.84 24.04 -21.19
N GLU A 208 32.43 24.14 -22.38
CA GLU A 208 32.32 23.19 -23.52
C GLU A 208 32.54 21.69 -23.19
N THR A 209 33.14 21.35 -22.05
CA THR A 209 33.34 19.97 -21.58
C THR A 209 32.05 19.24 -21.20
N ALA A 210 30.99 19.94 -20.77
CA ALA A 210 29.69 19.35 -20.42
C ALA A 210 28.91 18.84 -21.65
N SER A 211 29.31 19.23 -22.86
CA SER A 211 28.59 18.98 -24.11
C SER A 211 28.62 17.52 -24.59
N ARG A 212 29.62 16.72 -24.16
CA ARG A 212 29.90 15.42 -24.79
C ARG A 212 29.17 14.20 -24.20
N SER A 213 28.56 14.26 -23.00
CA SER A 213 28.11 13.04 -22.30
C SER A 213 26.63 12.94 -21.90
N ALA A 214 25.80 13.97 -22.10
CA ALA A 214 24.41 13.96 -21.61
C ALA A 214 23.40 13.34 -22.61
N VAL A 215 23.49 12.05 -22.92
CA VAL A 215 22.34 11.36 -23.56
C VAL A 215 21.50 10.76 -22.45
N THR A 216 20.44 11.46 -22.02
CA THR A 216 19.49 10.93 -21.03
C THR A 216 18.08 11.43 -21.35
N GLN A 217 17.08 10.56 -21.15
CA GLN A 217 15.66 10.76 -21.49
C GLN A 217 15.05 12.03 -20.87
N PRO A 218 14.03 12.66 -21.51
CA PRO A 218 13.54 13.99 -21.15
C PRO A 218 12.59 13.99 -19.94
N GLY A 219 12.61 15.09 -19.17
CA GLY A 219 11.52 15.47 -18.25
C GLY A 219 12.00 16.06 -16.92
N ASP A 220 12.28 15.19 -15.95
CA ASP A 220 12.26 15.57 -14.52
C ASP A 220 13.45 16.44 -14.08
N LEU A 221 14.69 16.17 -14.53
CA LEU A 221 15.86 16.92 -14.08
C LEU A 221 15.99 18.32 -14.71
N ALA A 222 15.29 18.59 -15.82
CA ALA A 222 15.25 19.93 -16.41
C ALA A 222 14.61 20.94 -15.44
N TRP A 223 13.67 20.49 -14.60
CA TRP A 223 13.08 21.30 -13.54
C TRP A 223 14.08 21.66 -12.44
N LEU A 224 15.04 20.77 -12.12
CA LEU A 224 16.11 21.09 -11.17
C LEU A 224 17.05 22.17 -11.74
N ALA A 225 17.38 22.08 -13.03
CA ALA A 225 18.19 23.09 -13.71
C ALA A 225 17.48 24.44 -13.79
N LEU A 226 16.18 24.45 -14.11
CA LEU A 226 15.35 25.66 -14.09
C LEU A 226 15.29 26.27 -12.68
N ALA A 227 15.05 25.45 -11.66
CA ALA A 227 15.00 25.91 -10.28
C ALA A 227 16.32 26.57 -9.88
N LEU A 228 17.46 25.91 -10.13
CA LEU A 228 18.78 26.48 -9.86
C LEU A 228 19.08 27.76 -10.64
N GLY A 229 18.69 27.83 -11.93
CA GLY A 229 18.86 29.02 -12.76
C GLY A 229 18.00 30.21 -12.31
N THR A 230 16.92 29.95 -11.58
CA THR A 230 16.00 30.97 -11.02
C THR A 230 16.50 31.50 -9.67
N LEU A 231 17.30 30.72 -8.92
CA LEU A 231 17.75 31.13 -7.59
C LEU A 231 18.77 32.28 -7.61
N LYS A 232 18.55 33.29 -6.76
CA LYS A 232 19.59 34.24 -6.33
C LYS A 232 20.75 33.48 -5.66
N ARG A 233 21.93 34.10 -5.60
CA ARG A 233 23.07 33.54 -4.85
C ARG A 233 22.70 33.40 -3.37
N GLY A 234 22.87 32.20 -2.82
CA GLY A 234 22.46 31.83 -1.45
C GLY A 234 21.02 31.31 -1.36
N GLY A 235 20.22 31.46 -2.42
CA GLY A 235 18.85 30.98 -2.52
C GLY A 235 18.73 29.47 -2.46
N ARG A 236 17.51 28.99 -2.22
CA ARG A 236 17.20 27.59 -1.91
C ARG A 236 15.97 27.09 -2.64
N ALA A 237 15.99 25.85 -3.09
CA ALA A 237 14.83 25.24 -3.74
C ALA A 237 14.43 23.93 -3.10
N ALA A 238 13.14 23.60 -3.17
CA ALA A 238 12.62 22.27 -2.90
C ALA A 238 11.74 21.84 -4.08
N VAL A 239 12.14 20.76 -4.76
CA VAL A 239 11.45 20.25 -5.94
C VAL A 239 11.06 18.80 -5.72
N VAL A 240 9.76 18.48 -5.88
CA VAL A 240 9.24 17.11 -5.74
C VAL A 240 9.25 16.40 -7.09
N LEU A 241 10.01 15.31 -7.19
CA LEU A 241 10.13 14.49 -8.40
C LEU A 241 9.82 13.02 -8.11
N THR A 242 9.72 12.24 -9.18
CA THR A 242 9.64 10.78 -9.08
C THR A 242 11.00 10.19 -8.67
N PRO A 243 11.03 8.95 -8.14
CA PRO A 243 12.27 8.25 -7.80
C PRO A 243 13.22 8.08 -8.99
N ASN A 244 12.70 8.12 -10.23
CA ASN A 244 13.53 8.08 -11.44
C ASN A 244 14.61 9.16 -11.43
N SER A 245 14.32 10.35 -10.88
CA SER A 245 15.27 11.45 -10.79
C SER A 245 16.56 11.11 -10.03
N VAL A 246 16.51 10.20 -9.06
CA VAL A 246 17.65 9.77 -8.22
C VAL A 246 18.29 8.47 -8.69
N PHE A 247 17.79 7.83 -9.76
CA PHE A 247 18.33 6.56 -10.26
C PHE A 247 19.42 6.74 -11.33
N PRO A 248 20.24 5.70 -11.61
CA PRO A 248 21.41 5.77 -12.50
C PRO A 248 21.19 6.30 -13.94
N PRO A 249 19.99 6.18 -14.57
CA PRO A 249 19.77 6.72 -15.93
C PRO A 249 20.06 8.21 -16.10
N HIS A 250 20.29 8.96 -15.02
CA HIS A 250 20.59 10.38 -15.04
C HIS A 250 21.98 10.75 -14.46
N THR A 251 22.90 9.79 -14.41
CA THR A 251 24.24 9.94 -13.80
C THR A 251 24.94 11.26 -14.17
N ALA A 252 24.97 11.64 -15.46
CA ALA A 252 25.69 12.83 -15.91
C ALA A 252 25.13 14.15 -15.32
N SER A 253 23.80 14.28 -15.25
CA SER A 253 23.16 15.47 -14.68
C SER A 253 23.30 15.51 -13.16
N GLN A 254 23.24 14.34 -12.51
CA GLN A 254 23.47 14.20 -11.07
C GLN A 254 24.91 14.59 -10.71
N GLU A 255 25.90 14.09 -11.45
CA GLU A 255 27.32 14.46 -11.30
C GLU A 255 27.54 15.97 -11.47
N GLU A 256 26.90 16.62 -12.45
CA GLU A 256 26.97 18.08 -12.64
C GLU A 256 26.40 18.85 -11.44
N LEU A 257 25.25 18.43 -10.91
CA LEU A 257 24.64 19.05 -9.73
C LEU A 257 25.52 18.91 -8.48
N LEU A 258 26.13 17.73 -8.29
CA LEU A 258 27.07 17.48 -7.19
C LEU A 258 28.38 18.24 -7.36
N ALA A 259 28.93 18.32 -8.57
CA ALA A 259 30.15 19.06 -8.87
C ALA A 259 30.01 20.57 -8.60
N ARG A 260 28.79 21.09 -8.73
CA ARG A 260 28.43 22.48 -8.36
C ARG A 260 28.17 22.68 -6.88
N ASP A 261 28.19 21.62 -6.08
CA ASP A 261 27.80 21.65 -4.67
C ASP A 261 26.38 22.23 -4.49
N ALA A 262 25.49 21.89 -5.45
CA ALA A 262 24.15 22.44 -5.55
C ALA A 262 23.10 21.60 -4.82
N VAL A 263 23.36 20.32 -4.57
CA VAL A 263 22.47 19.40 -3.86
C VAL A 263 22.72 19.52 -2.35
N GLU A 264 21.75 20.06 -1.61
CA GLU A 264 21.84 20.22 -0.16
C GLU A 264 21.33 18.98 0.57
N ALA A 265 20.20 18.43 0.14
CA ALA A 265 19.62 17.21 0.69
C ALA A 265 18.72 16.47 -0.31
N ILE A 266 18.53 15.17 -0.10
CA ILE A 266 17.56 14.33 -0.80
C ILE A 266 16.69 13.63 0.25
N ILE A 267 15.37 13.80 0.14
CA ILE A 267 14.40 13.26 1.09
C ILE A 267 13.46 12.30 0.35
N SER A 268 13.41 11.03 0.72
CA SER A 268 12.41 10.09 0.19
C SER A 268 11.11 10.24 0.97
N LEU A 269 10.00 10.31 0.25
CA LEU A 269 8.64 10.30 0.75
C LEU A 269 8.00 8.96 0.36
N PRO A 270 7.21 8.32 1.23
CA PRO A 270 6.57 7.06 0.90
C PRO A 270 5.46 7.24 -0.15
N GLY A 271 5.06 6.11 -0.73
CA GLY A 271 3.97 6.03 -1.69
C GLY A 271 2.62 6.36 -1.06
N GLY A 272 1.64 6.77 -1.89
CA GLY A 272 0.27 7.00 -1.44
C GLY A 272 0.00 8.37 -0.80
N LEU A 273 1.01 9.23 -0.63
CA LEU A 273 0.82 10.64 -0.25
C LEU A 273 0.14 11.46 -1.35
N PHE A 274 0.42 11.13 -2.61
CA PHE A 274 -0.18 11.77 -3.77
C PHE A 274 -1.38 10.97 -4.25
N ARG A 275 -2.56 11.59 -4.32
CA ARG A 275 -3.82 10.87 -4.60
C ARG A 275 -3.88 10.21 -5.99
N HIS A 276 -3.03 10.62 -6.93
CA HIS A 276 -2.96 10.06 -8.28
C HIS A 276 -1.89 8.96 -8.43
N THR A 277 -1.08 8.68 -7.41
CA THR A 277 -0.05 7.65 -7.48
C THR A 277 0.20 6.95 -6.15
N VAL A 278 0.32 5.62 -6.21
CA VAL A 278 0.84 4.83 -5.09
C VAL A 278 2.38 4.83 -5.05
N VAL A 279 3.04 5.45 -6.04
CA VAL A 279 4.50 5.49 -6.16
C VAL A 279 5.09 6.47 -5.13
N PRO A 280 6.16 6.08 -4.42
CA PRO A 280 6.96 6.99 -3.59
C PRO A 280 7.47 8.20 -4.37
N THR A 281 7.76 9.31 -3.70
CA THR A 281 8.30 10.52 -4.34
C THR A 281 9.57 10.97 -3.63
N VAL A 282 10.34 11.85 -4.25
CA VAL A 282 11.58 12.37 -3.66
C VAL A 282 11.60 13.90 -3.71
N ILE A 283 12.03 14.53 -2.62
CA ILE A 283 12.29 15.97 -2.57
C ILE A 283 13.78 16.20 -2.80
N TRP A 284 14.09 16.99 -3.82
CA TRP A 284 15.41 17.56 -4.03
C TRP A 284 15.50 18.91 -3.35
N LEU A 285 16.35 19.03 -2.33
CA LEU A 285 16.72 20.34 -1.76
C LEU A 285 17.97 20.84 -2.45
N LEU A 286 17.86 21.99 -3.11
CA LEU A 286 18.95 22.61 -3.85
C LEU A 286 19.35 23.96 -3.23
N ARG A 287 20.60 24.35 -3.44
CA ARG A 287 21.12 25.66 -3.04
C ARG A 287 22.03 26.26 -4.10
N ASN A 288 21.84 27.53 -4.42
CA ASN A 288 22.76 28.25 -5.30
C ASN A 288 23.94 28.79 -4.46
N ALA A 289 25.04 28.02 -4.44
CA ALA A 289 26.21 28.15 -3.55
C ALA A 289 25.96 27.67 -2.12
N ALA A 290 26.50 26.48 -1.80
CA ALA A 290 26.44 25.89 -0.47
C ALA A 290 27.07 26.81 0.60
N THR A 291 26.52 26.71 1.82
CA THR A 291 27.12 27.38 2.98
C THR A 291 28.44 26.71 3.36
N LYS A 292 29.35 27.45 4.00
CA LYS A 292 30.67 26.91 4.43
C LYS A 292 30.55 25.62 5.26
N LYS A 293 29.46 25.44 6.00
CA LYS A 293 29.23 24.29 6.89
C LYS A 293 28.70 23.04 6.16
N CYS A 294 28.00 23.23 5.04
CA CYS A 294 27.36 22.15 4.28
C CYS A 294 28.13 21.81 2.99
N ARG A 295 29.28 22.44 2.77
CA ARG A 295 30.08 22.29 1.55
C ARG A 295 30.58 20.86 1.36
N ASN A 296 30.51 20.34 0.13
CA ASN A 296 30.98 19.01 -0.27
C ASN A 296 30.31 17.87 0.51
N LYS A 297 29.05 18.05 0.93
CA LYS A 297 28.27 17.05 1.66
C LYS A 297 26.80 17.13 1.27
N VAL A 298 26.14 15.98 1.25
CA VAL A 298 24.69 15.85 0.99
C VAL A 298 24.03 15.19 2.20
N LEU A 299 22.89 15.71 2.62
CA LEU A 299 22.04 15.08 3.65
C LEU A 299 21.01 14.16 2.98
N PHE A 300 21.01 12.88 3.35
CA PHE A 300 19.99 11.91 2.95
C PHE A 300 19.00 11.70 4.10
N ILE A 301 17.70 11.69 3.80
CA ILE A 301 16.62 11.46 4.76
C ILE A 301 15.60 10.49 4.17
N ASP A 302 15.10 9.54 4.97
CA ASP A 302 13.95 8.69 4.60
C ASP A 302 12.75 8.96 5.51
N ALA A 303 11.71 9.59 4.95
CA ALA A 303 10.53 10.02 5.70
C ALA A 303 9.47 8.93 5.89
N GLU A 304 9.68 7.72 5.37
CA GLU A 304 8.71 6.62 5.46
C GLU A 304 8.30 6.29 6.90
N SER A 305 9.27 6.28 7.83
CA SER A 305 9.03 6.03 9.27
C SER A 305 8.30 7.15 10.02
N THR A 306 7.85 8.21 9.33
CA THR A 306 7.25 9.40 9.94
C THR A 306 5.78 9.61 9.58
N ILE A 307 5.13 8.60 9.01
CA ILE A 307 3.75 8.68 8.47
C ILE A 307 2.77 7.93 9.36
N GLU A 308 1.52 8.40 9.39
CA GLU A 308 0.40 7.71 10.02
C GLU A 308 -0.70 7.44 8.98
N ALA A 309 -1.33 6.26 9.05
CA ALA A 309 -2.49 5.94 8.24
C ALA A 309 -3.74 6.62 8.83
N THR A 310 -4.47 7.35 8.00
CA THR A 310 -5.78 7.84 8.40
C THR A 310 -6.80 6.71 8.22
N GLY A 311 -7.82 6.63 9.09
CA GLY A 311 -8.82 5.54 9.12
C GLY A 311 -9.68 5.34 7.86
N LYS A 312 -9.35 5.98 6.74
CA LYS A 312 -9.95 5.82 5.41
C LYS A 312 -8.99 5.23 4.36
N GLY A 313 -7.77 4.83 4.74
CA GLY A 313 -6.77 4.29 3.81
C GLY A 313 -5.96 5.35 3.05
N GLU A 314 -6.05 6.63 3.45
CA GLU A 314 -5.20 7.70 2.94
C GLU A 314 -4.01 7.93 3.89
N LEU A 315 -2.82 8.13 3.32
CA LEU A 315 -1.61 8.46 4.07
C LEU A 315 -1.44 9.98 4.12
N GLU A 316 -1.12 10.52 5.30
CA GLU A 316 -0.83 11.94 5.48
C GLU A 316 0.43 12.13 6.33
N LEU A 317 1.21 13.18 6.03
CA LEU A 317 2.32 13.59 6.89
C LEU A 317 1.78 14.39 8.08
N PRO A 318 1.89 13.89 9.32
CA PRO A 318 1.40 14.63 10.48
C PRO A 318 2.26 15.87 10.72
N PRO A 319 1.70 16.97 11.29
CA PRO A 319 2.45 18.20 11.55
C PRO A 319 3.74 18.00 12.36
N GLN A 320 3.75 17.01 13.27
CA GLN A 320 4.92 16.63 14.06
C GLN A 320 6.05 16.08 13.18
N ALA A 321 5.72 15.27 12.16
CA ALA A 321 6.69 14.75 11.20
C ALA A 321 7.29 15.87 10.34
N ILE A 322 6.45 16.79 9.86
CA ILE A 322 6.90 17.98 9.13
C ILE A 322 7.88 18.79 9.99
N GLY A 323 7.54 19.04 11.25
CA GLY A 323 8.41 19.72 12.21
C GLY A 323 9.73 19.00 12.44
N LYS A 324 9.70 17.66 12.56
CA LYS A 324 10.90 16.82 12.71
C LYS A 324 11.81 16.93 11.49
N LEU A 325 11.31 16.70 10.28
CA LEU A 325 12.08 16.77 9.03
C LEU A 325 12.68 18.16 8.82
N ALA A 326 11.89 19.22 9.02
CA ALA A 326 12.36 20.59 8.93
C ALA A 326 13.47 20.91 9.96
N SER A 327 13.37 20.35 11.17
CA SER A 327 14.38 20.53 12.22
C SER A 327 15.72 19.87 11.86
N LEU A 328 15.70 18.70 11.20
CA LEU A 328 16.91 18.01 10.74
C LEU A 328 17.65 18.85 9.71
N VAL A 329 16.93 19.34 8.69
CA VAL A 329 17.51 20.19 7.65
C VAL A 329 18.01 21.52 8.23
N ARG A 330 17.26 22.14 9.15
CA ARG A 330 17.68 23.37 9.83
C ARG A 330 18.96 23.16 10.65
N ARG A 331 19.04 22.07 11.43
CA ARG A 331 20.24 21.72 12.20
C ARG A 331 21.43 21.47 11.30
N TYR A 332 21.23 20.76 10.19
CA TYR A 332 22.26 20.54 9.17
C TYR A 332 22.79 21.87 8.63
N ARG A 333 21.91 22.79 8.20
CA ARG A 333 22.29 24.14 7.73
C ARG A 333 23.08 24.94 8.77
N GLN A 334 22.66 24.87 10.04
CA GLN A 334 23.26 25.65 11.11
C GLN A 334 24.59 25.09 11.62
N THR A 335 24.77 23.77 11.62
CA THR A 335 25.89 23.11 12.32
C THR A 335 26.78 22.28 11.41
N GLY A 336 26.28 21.85 10.24
CA GLY A 336 26.94 20.85 9.39
C GLY A 336 26.85 19.43 9.96
N THR A 337 25.98 19.19 10.93
CA THR A 337 25.75 17.90 11.61
C THR A 337 24.28 17.54 11.62
N VAL A 338 23.98 16.25 11.71
CA VAL A 338 22.63 15.70 11.90
C VAL A 338 22.68 14.77 13.11
N ASP A 339 21.64 14.84 13.92
CA ASP A 339 21.48 14.01 15.11
C ASP A 339 20.09 13.37 14.98
N ALA A 340 20.12 12.18 14.42
CA ALA A 340 19.00 11.33 14.03
C ALA A 340 19.50 9.89 13.98
N ASP A 341 18.60 8.94 14.08
CA ASP A 341 18.93 7.54 13.86
C ASP A 341 19.44 7.33 12.43
N GLY A 342 20.40 6.40 12.27
CA GLY A 342 21.09 6.18 10.99
C GLY A 342 20.18 5.68 9.86
N PHE A 343 19.01 5.14 10.20
CA PHE A 343 17.96 4.77 9.24
C PHE A 343 17.08 5.95 8.80
N LEU A 344 17.04 7.02 9.58
CA LEU A 344 16.22 8.20 9.31
C LEU A 344 17.01 9.24 8.52
N ALA A 345 18.24 9.57 8.94
CA ALA A 345 19.05 10.57 8.24
C ALA A 345 20.56 10.37 8.40
N ARG A 346 21.32 10.66 7.33
CA ARG A 346 22.78 10.61 7.32
C ARG A 346 23.37 11.68 6.40
N ILE A 347 24.51 12.23 6.81
CA ILE A 347 25.31 13.14 5.98
C ILE A 347 26.40 12.34 5.29
N VAL A 348 26.50 12.48 3.97
CA VAL A 348 27.50 11.78 3.14
C VAL A 348 28.38 12.82 2.44
N PRO A 349 29.71 12.73 2.54
CA PRO A 349 30.62 13.55 1.74
C PRO A 349 30.39 13.33 0.24
N THR A 350 30.37 14.40 -0.55
CA THR A 350 30.13 14.32 -2.01
C THR A 350 31.14 13.41 -2.73
N ILE A 351 32.36 13.30 -2.21
CA ILE A 351 33.42 12.42 -2.75
C ILE A 351 33.10 10.93 -2.58
N ASP A 352 32.25 10.57 -1.62
CA ASP A 352 31.86 9.18 -1.33
C ASP A 352 30.60 8.76 -2.10
N ILE A 353 30.03 9.66 -2.92
CA ILE A 353 28.80 9.44 -3.68
C ILE A 353 29.16 8.98 -5.10
N ASP A 354 28.77 7.75 -5.44
CA ASP A 354 28.85 7.22 -6.81
C ASP A 354 27.48 7.31 -7.51
N CYS A 355 27.30 8.32 -8.38
CA CYS A 355 26.04 8.55 -9.11
C CYS A 355 25.62 7.38 -10.02
N ARG A 356 26.57 6.55 -10.50
CA ARG A 356 26.25 5.36 -11.32
C ARG A 356 25.43 4.32 -10.57
N GLN A 357 25.37 4.49 -9.27
CA GLN A 357 24.87 3.59 -8.27
C GLN A 357 23.62 4.19 -7.58
N GLY A 358 23.17 5.36 -8.05
CA GLY A 358 21.97 6.07 -7.61
C GLY A 358 22.16 6.96 -6.37
N LEU A 359 21.23 7.89 -6.18
CA LEU A 359 21.14 8.86 -5.09
C LEU A 359 19.92 8.63 -4.18
N HIS A 360 19.32 7.44 -4.21
CA HIS A 360 18.17 7.15 -3.36
C HIS A 360 18.59 7.11 -1.87
N PRO A 361 17.89 7.79 -0.93
CA PRO A 361 18.30 7.86 0.48
C PRO A 361 18.59 6.52 1.16
N ARG A 362 17.73 5.50 0.96
CA ARG A 362 17.92 4.14 1.52
C ARG A 362 19.29 3.51 1.25
N ARG A 363 19.96 3.88 0.17
CA ARG A 363 21.32 3.39 -0.15
C ARG A 363 22.36 3.85 0.88
N PHE A 364 22.14 5.01 1.47
CA PHE A 364 23.08 5.66 2.38
C PHE A 364 22.67 5.54 3.84
N LEU A 365 21.46 5.06 4.12
CA LEU A 365 20.89 4.93 5.46
C LEU A 365 21.00 3.49 5.95
N ASP A 366 20.95 3.30 7.26
CA ASP A 366 20.80 1.96 7.84
C ASP A 366 19.39 1.43 7.58
N ASP A 367 19.20 0.12 7.60
CA ASP A 367 17.85 -0.42 7.67
C ASP A 367 17.19 0.07 8.97
N PRO A 368 15.91 0.49 8.91
CA PRO A 368 15.19 0.82 10.14
C PRO A 368 15.23 -0.39 11.06
N PRO A 369 15.42 -0.19 12.38
CA PRO A 369 15.21 -1.28 13.30
C PRO A 369 13.81 -1.84 13.01
N PRO A 370 13.63 -3.17 12.99
CA PRO A 370 12.29 -3.74 12.90
C PRO A 370 11.46 -2.98 13.93
N GLU A 371 10.33 -2.41 13.49
CA GLU A 371 9.51 -1.59 14.37
C GLU A 371 9.45 -2.29 15.71
N ALA A 372 9.80 -1.58 16.79
CA ALA A 372 9.49 -2.08 18.11
C ALA A 372 7.98 -2.10 18.14
N VAL A 373 7.42 -3.22 17.70
CA VAL A 373 6.03 -3.57 17.87
C VAL A 373 5.86 -3.43 19.38
N THR A 374 5.29 -2.29 19.81
CA THR A 374 4.99 -2.04 21.23
C THR A 374 3.84 -2.94 21.69
N HIS A 375 3.43 -3.85 20.81
CA HIS A 375 2.49 -4.90 21.01
C HIS A 375 3.28 -6.20 21.23
N PRO A 376 2.92 -7.02 22.23
CA PRO A 376 3.54 -8.32 22.36
C PRO A 376 3.31 -9.08 21.04
N ALA A 377 4.38 -9.23 20.25
CA ALA A 377 4.32 -9.98 19.01
C ALA A 377 3.98 -11.43 19.37
N PRO A 378 2.94 -12.05 18.78
CA PRO A 378 2.77 -13.49 18.91
C PRO A 378 4.02 -14.18 18.35
N GLU A 379 4.33 -15.38 18.82
CA GLU A 379 5.44 -16.19 18.29
C GLU A 379 5.30 -16.45 16.77
N ARG A 380 4.11 -16.25 16.18
CA ARG A 380 3.84 -16.41 14.73
C ARG A 380 2.83 -15.36 14.23
N THR A 381 3.21 -14.58 13.21
CA THR A 381 2.46 -13.43 12.67
C THR A 381 1.67 -13.72 11.38
N MET A 382 1.42 -15.00 11.08
CA MET A 382 0.87 -15.47 9.78
C MET A 382 -0.09 -16.66 9.95
N LEU A 383 -0.53 -17.29 8.84
CA LEU A 383 -1.29 -18.55 8.91
C LEU A 383 -0.44 -19.62 9.58
N THR A 384 -1.02 -20.29 10.56
CA THR A 384 -0.37 -21.39 11.31
C THR A 384 -1.01 -22.73 11.01
N GLN A 385 -2.27 -22.75 10.57
CA GLN A 385 -2.96 -23.98 10.21
C GLN A 385 -4.04 -23.74 9.16
N ILE A 386 -4.23 -24.69 8.26
CA ILE A 386 -5.41 -24.79 7.38
C ILE A 386 -6.24 -26.01 7.80
N GLN A 387 -7.55 -25.83 7.88
CA GLN A 387 -8.53 -26.87 8.18
C GLN A 387 -9.35 -27.15 6.92
N ILE A 388 -9.44 -28.41 6.52
CA ILE A 388 -10.16 -28.86 5.34
C ILE A 388 -10.98 -30.10 5.71
N ALA A 389 -12.29 -30.00 5.59
CA ALA A 389 -13.20 -31.07 5.94
C ALA A 389 -14.23 -31.30 4.83
N ASN A 390 -14.39 -32.57 4.47
CA ASN A 390 -15.33 -33.08 3.48
C ASN A 390 -15.15 -32.45 2.09
N PHE A 391 -13.91 -32.16 1.69
CA PHE A 391 -13.55 -31.46 0.46
C PHE A 391 -12.61 -32.32 -0.40
N LYS A 392 -13.05 -32.68 -1.61
CA LYS A 392 -12.30 -33.49 -2.58
C LYS A 392 -11.75 -34.78 -1.99
N ALA A 393 -10.43 -34.92 -1.87
CA ALA A 393 -9.81 -36.09 -1.27
C ALA A 393 -9.86 -36.07 0.27
N PHE A 394 -10.04 -34.89 0.89
CA PHE A 394 -10.07 -34.74 2.33
C PHE A 394 -11.41 -35.21 2.90
N GLY A 395 -11.34 -36.20 3.80
CA GLY A 395 -12.47 -36.64 4.61
C GLY A 395 -12.88 -35.60 5.67
N PRO A 396 -13.60 -36.00 6.73
CA PRO A 396 -14.22 -35.04 7.67
C PRO A 396 -13.24 -34.27 8.56
N ASN A 397 -11.98 -34.70 8.70
CA ASN A 397 -11.03 -34.14 9.67
C ASN A 397 -9.63 -33.94 9.05
N GLY A 398 -9.46 -32.97 8.15
CA GLY A 398 -8.16 -32.60 7.61
C GLY A 398 -7.61 -31.33 8.28
N THR A 399 -6.38 -31.41 8.80
CA THR A 399 -5.66 -30.25 9.36
C THR A 399 -4.23 -30.25 8.86
N ILE A 400 -3.72 -29.08 8.49
CA ILE A 400 -2.37 -28.91 7.93
C ILE A 400 -1.70 -27.78 8.69
N ASP A 401 -0.65 -28.12 9.46
CA ASP A 401 0.15 -27.13 10.17
C ASP A 401 1.14 -26.46 9.21
N LEU A 402 1.24 -25.14 9.31
CA LEU A 402 2.06 -24.30 8.45
C LEU A 402 3.24 -23.70 9.23
N ALA A 403 4.27 -23.35 8.49
CA ALA A 403 5.42 -22.56 8.92
C ALA A 403 5.62 -21.37 7.96
N PRO A 404 6.52 -20.41 8.26
CA PRO A 404 6.92 -19.36 7.33
C PRO A 404 7.27 -19.88 5.93
N LEU A 405 7.96 -21.02 5.86
CA LEU A 405 8.22 -21.74 4.62
C LEU A 405 7.61 -23.16 4.69
N THR A 406 6.50 -23.37 4.00
CA THR A 406 5.81 -24.66 3.94
C THR A 406 5.98 -25.29 2.56
N LEU A 407 6.42 -26.55 2.52
CA LEU A 407 6.53 -27.36 1.31
C LEU A 407 5.47 -28.47 1.32
N LEU A 408 4.69 -28.58 0.25
CA LEU A 408 3.69 -29.63 0.03
C LEU A 408 4.23 -30.67 -0.97
N TYR A 409 4.50 -31.87 -0.47
CA TYR A 409 4.88 -33.07 -1.22
C TYR A 409 3.76 -34.12 -1.15
N GLY A 410 3.89 -35.20 -1.92
CA GLY A 410 2.90 -36.28 -1.94
C GLY A 410 2.67 -36.90 -3.30
N ALA A 411 1.97 -38.02 -3.33
CA ALA A 411 1.58 -38.72 -4.55
C ALA A 411 0.68 -37.85 -5.45
N ASN A 412 0.65 -38.15 -6.74
CA ASN A 412 -0.25 -37.48 -7.68
C ASN A 412 -1.70 -37.78 -7.30
N SER A 413 -2.57 -36.77 -7.43
CA SER A 413 -3.98 -36.84 -7.04
C SER A 413 -4.26 -37.05 -5.54
N ALA A 414 -3.24 -37.03 -4.68
CA ALA A 414 -3.41 -37.27 -3.24
C ALA A 414 -4.14 -36.14 -2.48
N GLY A 415 -4.12 -34.91 -3.02
CA GLY A 415 -4.81 -33.78 -2.41
C GLY A 415 -3.98 -32.49 -2.29
N LYS A 416 -2.72 -32.47 -2.73
CA LYS A 416 -1.82 -31.28 -2.68
C LYS A 416 -2.45 -30.01 -3.24
N SER A 417 -2.85 -30.04 -4.51
CA SER A 417 -3.49 -28.88 -5.16
C SER A 417 -4.88 -28.57 -4.58
N SER A 418 -5.50 -29.51 -3.86
CA SER A 418 -6.76 -29.25 -3.15
C SER A 418 -6.54 -28.35 -1.92
N VAL A 419 -5.34 -28.35 -1.32
CA VAL A 419 -4.99 -27.42 -0.24
C VAL A 419 -4.96 -25.99 -0.75
N ILE A 420 -4.25 -25.75 -1.85
CA ILE A 420 -4.14 -24.44 -2.49
C ILE A 420 -5.52 -24.01 -3.01
N GLN A 421 -6.24 -24.91 -3.67
CA GLN A 421 -7.58 -24.59 -4.18
C GLN A 421 -8.57 -24.22 -3.07
N ALA A 422 -8.53 -24.85 -1.90
CA ALA A 422 -9.38 -24.47 -0.77
C ALA A 422 -9.19 -22.99 -0.38
N MET A 423 -7.94 -22.51 -0.35
CA MET A 423 -7.62 -21.10 -0.09
C MET A 423 -8.12 -20.18 -1.18
N LEU A 424 -7.97 -20.56 -2.45
CA LEU A 424 -8.45 -19.78 -3.60
C LEU A 424 -9.98 -19.66 -3.61
N LEU A 425 -10.67 -20.77 -3.32
CA LEU A 425 -12.13 -20.79 -3.21
C LEU A 425 -12.61 -19.91 -2.06
N LEU A 426 -11.94 -19.92 -0.89
CA LEU A 426 -12.24 -18.99 0.19
C LEU A 426 -12.06 -17.54 -0.26
N LYS A 427 -10.90 -17.18 -0.82
CA LYS A 427 -10.61 -15.81 -1.27
C LYS A 427 -11.67 -15.28 -2.25
N GLN A 428 -12.04 -16.04 -3.28
CA GLN A 428 -13.04 -15.59 -4.25
C GLN A 428 -14.48 -15.57 -3.71
N SER A 429 -14.72 -16.26 -2.59
CA SER A 429 -16.05 -16.34 -1.95
C SER A 429 -16.25 -15.29 -0.86
N MET A 430 -15.21 -14.57 -0.43
CA MET A 430 -15.28 -13.69 0.75
C MET A 430 -16.39 -12.64 0.69
N ALA A 431 -16.66 -12.07 -0.50
CA ALA A 431 -17.71 -11.08 -0.72
C ALA A 431 -19.05 -11.69 -1.20
N ARG A 432 -19.26 -12.99 -1.02
CA ARG A 432 -20.39 -13.75 -1.58
C ARG A 432 -21.15 -14.50 -0.48
N ASP A 433 -22.39 -14.88 -0.78
CA ASP A 433 -23.29 -15.50 0.20
C ASP A 433 -23.06 -17.02 0.40
N GLY A 434 -22.06 -17.59 -0.25
CA GLY A 434 -21.69 -19.00 -0.13
C GLY A 434 -20.36 -19.29 -0.80
N LEU A 435 -19.98 -20.56 -0.80
CA LEU A 435 -18.76 -21.03 -1.45
C LEU A 435 -18.94 -20.99 -2.96
N VAL A 436 -18.30 -20.01 -3.60
CA VAL A 436 -18.20 -19.92 -5.05
C VAL A 436 -17.16 -20.92 -5.51
N THR A 437 -17.60 -22.03 -6.11
CA THR A 437 -16.71 -23.10 -6.59
C THR A 437 -16.21 -22.87 -8.02
N GLN A 438 -16.78 -21.91 -8.74
CA GLN A 438 -16.40 -21.54 -10.11
C GLN A 438 -16.19 -20.03 -10.18
N GLY A 439 -14.94 -19.62 -10.34
CA GLY A 439 -14.58 -18.21 -10.38
C GLY A 439 -13.23 -17.99 -11.08
N PRO A 440 -12.76 -16.73 -11.10
CA PRO A 440 -11.52 -16.37 -11.77
C PRO A 440 -10.27 -16.96 -11.10
N LEU A 441 -10.25 -17.11 -9.77
CA LEU A 441 -9.09 -17.66 -9.06
C LEU A 441 -9.04 -19.19 -9.14
N ALA A 442 -10.19 -19.85 -9.05
CA ALA A 442 -10.28 -21.30 -9.16
C ALA A 442 -11.64 -21.75 -9.71
N ASN A 443 -11.57 -22.79 -10.56
CA ASN A 443 -12.73 -23.53 -11.02
C ASN A 443 -12.63 -24.99 -10.58
N ALA A 444 -13.47 -25.36 -9.62
CA ALA A 444 -13.53 -26.68 -9.01
C ALA A 444 -14.79 -27.49 -9.43
N GLY A 445 -15.54 -27.00 -10.42
CA GLY A 445 -16.84 -27.57 -10.79
C GLY A 445 -17.98 -27.10 -9.88
N GLY A 446 -19.14 -27.76 -9.93
CA GLY A 446 -20.28 -27.45 -9.05
C GLY A 446 -20.02 -27.86 -7.59
N PHE A 447 -20.82 -27.36 -6.65
CA PHE A 447 -20.64 -27.70 -5.22
C PHE A 447 -20.64 -29.21 -4.92
N PRO A 448 -21.51 -30.04 -5.52
CA PRO A 448 -21.43 -31.50 -5.34
C PRO A 448 -20.12 -32.12 -5.82
N ALA A 449 -19.43 -31.49 -6.79
CA ALA A 449 -18.16 -31.96 -7.31
C ALA A 449 -16.98 -31.70 -6.36
N VAL A 450 -17.09 -30.70 -5.47
CA VAL A 450 -16.05 -30.43 -4.48
C VAL A 450 -16.24 -31.18 -3.17
N VAL A 451 -17.44 -31.74 -2.94
CA VAL A 451 -17.75 -32.59 -1.79
C VAL A 451 -16.96 -33.89 -1.87
N HIS A 452 -16.37 -34.30 -0.75
CA HIS A 452 -15.69 -35.59 -0.65
C HIS A 452 -16.63 -36.76 -0.98
N GLN A 453 -16.17 -37.64 -1.89
CA GLN A 453 -16.94 -38.76 -2.44
C GLN A 453 -18.29 -38.38 -3.09
N HIS A 454 -18.55 -37.08 -3.31
CA HIS A 454 -19.81 -36.57 -3.85
C HIS A 454 -21.07 -37.02 -3.06
N ALA A 455 -20.91 -37.40 -1.79
CA ALA A 455 -21.95 -38.08 -1.02
C ALA A 455 -22.55 -37.23 0.10
N ALA A 456 -21.73 -36.46 0.83
CA ALA A 456 -22.14 -35.68 1.99
C ALA A 456 -22.31 -34.20 1.64
N ALA A 457 -23.52 -33.66 1.79
CA ALA A 457 -23.89 -32.35 1.26
C ALA A 457 -23.34 -31.14 2.04
N TRP A 458 -22.09 -31.18 2.50
CA TRP A 458 -21.44 -30.09 3.22
C TRP A 458 -19.93 -30.00 2.92
N VAL A 459 -19.33 -28.85 3.16
CA VAL A 459 -17.87 -28.63 3.11
C VAL A 459 -17.51 -27.70 4.26
N SER A 460 -16.41 -27.93 4.96
CA SER A 460 -15.89 -26.95 5.90
C SER A 460 -14.42 -26.62 5.63
N LEU A 461 -14.13 -25.32 5.61
CA LEU A 461 -12.80 -24.76 5.40
C LEU A 461 -12.50 -23.84 6.57
N GLY A 462 -11.27 -23.86 7.09
CA GLY A 462 -10.89 -22.99 8.20
C GLY A 462 -9.42 -22.60 8.20
N LEU A 463 -9.11 -21.52 8.88
CA LEU A 463 -7.80 -20.88 8.95
C LEU A 463 -7.48 -20.60 10.41
N THR A 464 -6.27 -20.96 10.85
CA THR A 464 -5.73 -20.49 12.13
C THR A 464 -4.57 -19.55 11.85
N TYR A 465 -4.57 -18.37 12.48
CA TYR A 465 -3.60 -17.32 12.22
C TYR A 465 -3.30 -16.48 13.48
N GLY A 466 -2.13 -15.85 13.50
CA GLY A 466 -1.73 -14.89 14.53
C GLY A 466 -2.00 -13.43 14.11
N VAL A 467 -1.19 -12.50 14.56
CA VAL A 467 -1.35 -11.07 14.22
C VAL A 467 -0.60 -10.72 12.95
N LEU A 468 -1.24 -9.99 12.06
CA LEU A 468 -0.62 -9.50 10.83
C LEU A 468 0.47 -8.44 11.14
N PRO A 469 1.62 -8.40 10.43
CA PRO A 469 2.75 -7.58 10.88
C PRO A 469 2.56 -6.06 10.66
N SER A 470 1.95 -5.61 9.56
CA SER A 470 1.58 -4.20 9.28
C SER A 470 0.12 -3.85 9.61
N TRP A 471 -0.45 -4.50 10.61
CA TRP A 471 -1.86 -4.32 10.93
C TRP A 471 -2.07 -3.29 12.04
N LEU A 472 -2.99 -2.35 11.79
CA LEU A 472 -3.51 -1.44 12.80
C LEU A 472 -4.74 -2.09 13.45
N PRO A 473 -4.81 -2.20 14.79
CA PRO A 473 -5.93 -2.87 15.41
C PRO A 473 -7.24 -2.12 15.16
N PRO A 474 -8.22 -2.73 14.45
CA PRO A 474 -9.56 -2.19 14.41
C PRO A 474 -10.18 -2.24 15.81
N GLU A 475 -11.27 -1.48 16.01
CA GLU A 475 -12.01 -1.60 17.26
C GLU A 475 -12.50 -3.05 17.47
N GLY A 476 -12.21 -3.60 18.67
CA GLY A 476 -12.64 -4.95 19.03
C GLY A 476 -11.63 -6.05 18.76
N THR A 477 -10.39 -5.74 18.37
CA THR A 477 -9.37 -6.78 18.24
C THR A 477 -9.15 -7.55 19.53
N VAL A 478 -9.18 -8.88 19.38
CA VAL A 478 -8.76 -9.85 20.37
C VAL A 478 -7.28 -9.64 20.78
N ASP A 479 -6.89 -10.09 21.97
CA ASP A 479 -5.49 -10.13 22.40
C ASP A 479 -4.57 -10.68 21.27
N PRO A 480 -3.58 -9.88 20.79
CA PRO A 480 -2.66 -10.24 19.71
C PRO A 480 -1.85 -11.51 19.99
N THR A 481 -1.67 -11.87 21.26
CA THR A 481 -0.92 -13.07 21.65
C THR A 481 -1.69 -14.38 21.41
N LEU A 482 -3.01 -14.31 21.22
CA LEU A 482 -3.85 -15.49 20.98
C LEU A 482 -3.93 -15.82 19.49
N LEU A 483 -3.83 -17.09 19.12
CA LEU A 483 -4.19 -17.52 17.77
C LEU A 483 -5.72 -17.40 17.58
N ARG A 484 -6.11 -16.94 16.40
CA ARG A 484 -7.52 -16.94 15.95
C ARG A 484 -7.71 -18.09 14.98
N THR A 485 -8.76 -18.87 15.18
CA THR A 485 -9.25 -19.84 14.20
C THR A 485 -10.59 -19.39 13.68
N VAL A 486 -10.72 -19.28 12.36
CA VAL A 486 -11.98 -19.00 11.69
C VAL A 486 -12.32 -20.16 10.79
N ALA A 487 -13.51 -20.74 10.94
CA ALA A 487 -13.98 -21.85 10.13
C ALA A 487 -15.37 -21.54 9.56
N TRP A 488 -15.56 -21.87 8.28
CA TRP A 488 -16.82 -21.77 7.57
C TRP A 488 -17.34 -23.16 7.26
N SER A 489 -18.63 -23.38 7.43
CA SER A 489 -19.33 -24.58 6.97
C SER A 489 -20.33 -24.19 5.90
N PHE A 490 -20.30 -24.90 4.79
CA PHE A 490 -21.18 -24.75 3.65
C PHE A 490 -22.03 -26.00 3.49
N ALA A 491 -23.26 -25.87 3.02
CA ALA A 491 -24.14 -26.99 2.75
C ALA A 491 -24.94 -26.78 1.46
N THR A 492 -25.45 -27.86 0.87
CA THR A 492 -26.32 -27.73 -0.30
C THR A 492 -27.65 -27.09 0.09
N ASP A 493 -28.05 -26.04 -0.63
CA ASP A 493 -29.41 -25.51 -0.59
C ASP A 493 -30.34 -26.19 -1.63
N THR A 494 -31.54 -25.64 -1.82
CA THR A 494 -32.52 -26.10 -2.81
C THR A 494 -32.03 -26.00 -4.26
N LEU A 495 -30.99 -25.20 -4.53
CA LEU A 495 -30.36 -25.02 -5.83
C LEU A 495 -29.07 -25.86 -5.98
N ALA A 496 -28.79 -26.75 -5.01
CA ALA A 496 -27.52 -27.47 -4.90
C ALA A 496 -26.30 -26.53 -4.90
N SER A 497 -26.49 -25.31 -4.40
CA SER A 497 -25.46 -24.29 -4.23
C SER A 497 -24.77 -24.48 -2.87
N GLY A 498 -23.49 -24.09 -2.78
CA GLY A 498 -22.71 -24.18 -1.54
C GLY A 498 -23.04 -23.05 -0.57
N ALA A 499 -24.28 -22.94 -0.10
CA ALA A 499 -24.72 -21.89 0.81
C ALA A 499 -23.94 -21.94 2.13
N LEU A 500 -23.59 -20.77 2.69
CA LEU A 500 -23.01 -20.70 4.02
C LEU A 500 -24.05 -21.17 5.05
N ASN A 501 -23.65 -22.10 5.91
CA ASN A 501 -24.47 -22.59 7.03
C ASN A 501 -24.00 -21.97 8.36
N THR A 502 -22.70 -21.98 8.62
CA THR A 502 -22.15 -21.43 9.88
C THR A 502 -20.78 -20.79 9.66
N THR A 503 -20.49 -19.72 10.41
CA THR A 503 -19.14 -19.16 10.59
C THR A 503 -18.76 -19.28 12.06
N ARG A 504 -17.61 -19.87 12.37
CA ARG A 504 -17.13 -20.11 13.73
C ARG A 504 -15.80 -19.41 13.94
N PHE A 505 -15.72 -18.59 14.98
CA PHE A 505 -14.50 -17.94 15.45
C PHE A 505 -14.05 -18.59 16.76
N ALA A 506 -12.78 -18.90 16.91
CA ALA A 506 -12.19 -19.40 18.15
C ALA A 506 -10.87 -18.68 18.46
N PHE A 507 -10.64 -18.38 19.73
CA PHE A 507 -9.42 -17.73 20.20
C PHE A 507 -9.25 -17.99 21.70
N GLY A 508 -8.07 -18.48 22.11
CA GLY A 508 -7.87 -18.97 23.47
C GLY A 508 -8.89 -20.07 23.82
N SER A 509 -9.62 -19.92 24.93
CA SER A 509 -10.72 -20.81 25.33
C SER A 509 -12.09 -20.39 24.77
N HIS A 510 -12.17 -19.29 24.02
CA HIS A 510 -13.45 -18.73 23.58
C HIS A 510 -13.83 -19.20 22.19
N VAL A 511 -15.13 -19.42 21.99
CA VAL A 511 -15.72 -19.78 20.70
C VAL A 511 -16.97 -18.95 20.49
N LEU A 512 -17.08 -18.34 19.32
CA LEU A 512 -18.29 -17.70 18.81
C LEU A 512 -18.73 -18.44 17.56
N GLN A 513 -19.97 -18.93 17.56
CA GLN A 513 -20.58 -19.55 16.39
C GLN A 513 -21.71 -18.65 15.89
N PHE A 514 -21.70 -18.40 14.58
CA PHE A 514 -22.69 -17.64 13.86
C PHE A 514 -23.40 -18.55 12.87
N ASP A 515 -24.69 -18.75 13.06
CA ASP A 515 -25.54 -19.48 12.14
C ASP A 515 -26.04 -18.50 11.06
N ALA A 516 -25.93 -18.90 9.81
CA ALA A 516 -26.31 -18.09 8.66
C ALA A 516 -27.80 -18.22 8.35
N ASP A 517 -28.44 -17.08 8.14
CA ASP A 517 -29.80 -16.91 7.63
C ASP A 517 -29.74 -15.83 6.53
N ASP A 518 -30.73 -15.73 5.64
CA ASP A 518 -30.73 -14.93 4.39
C ASP A 518 -29.63 -13.83 4.31
N ASN A 519 -29.79 -12.74 5.07
CA ASN A 519 -28.84 -11.61 5.13
C ASN A 519 -28.21 -11.40 6.52
N LEU A 520 -28.31 -12.38 7.40
CA LEU A 520 -27.94 -12.26 8.81
C LEU A 520 -27.01 -13.39 9.27
N LEU A 521 -26.14 -13.05 10.20
CA LEU A 521 -25.38 -14.01 11.00
C LEU A 521 -25.82 -13.88 12.45
N ARG A 522 -26.32 -14.98 13.00
CA ARG A 522 -26.96 -15.05 14.32
C ARG A 522 -26.07 -15.81 15.29
N THR A 523 -25.81 -15.25 16.46
CA THR A 523 -25.07 -15.95 17.51
C THR A 523 -25.85 -15.93 18.81
N ASP A 524 -25.87 -17.08 19.49
CA ASP A 524 -26.43 -17.17 20.83
C ASP A 524 -25.42 -16.60 21.85
N LEU A 525 -25.78 -15.48 22.46
CA LEU A 525 -24.99 -14.79 23.47
C LEU A 525 -24.76 -15.62 24.73
N GLU A 526 -25.50 -16.70 24.96
CA GLU A 526 -25.21 -17.66 26.03
C GLU A 526 -23.88 -18.39 25.80
N HIS A 527 -23.53 -18.70 24.54
CA HIS A 527 -22.21 -19.25 24.20
C HIS A 527 -21.07 -18.23 24.37
N ALA A 528 -21.40 -16.93 24.35
CA ALA A 528 -20.46 -15.85 24.65
C ALA A 528 -20.36 -15.53 26.16
N ALA A 529 -21.03 -16.30 27.04
CA ALA A 529 -21.04 -16.00 28.49
C ALA A 529 -19.64 -15.99 29.12
N GLU A 530 -18.74 -16.86 28.67
CA GLU A 530 -17.35 -16.91 29.14
C GLU A 530 -16.54 -15.73 28.63
N LEU A 531 -16.73 -15.36 27.35
CA LEU A 531 -16.15 -14.17 26.72
C LEU A 531 -16.44 -12.90 27.54
N PHE A 532 -17.65 -12.79 28.10
CA PHE A 532 -18.05 -11.63 28.91
C PHE A 532 -17.35 -11.50 30.24
N ARG A 533 -16.85 -12.60 30.82
CA ARG A 533 -16.02 -12.53 32.03
C ARG A 533 -14.73 -11.79 31.73
N ASP A 534 -14.11 -12.10 30.59
CA ASP A 534 -12.76 -11.64 30.26
C ASP A 534 -12.73 -10.33 29.46
N ILE A 535 -13.77 -10.03 28.67
CA ILE A 535 -14.03 -8.70 28.08
C ILE A 535 -14.23 -7.66 29.17
N GLY A 536 -14.99 -8.01 30.22
CA GLY A 536 -15.20 -7.13 31.37
C GLY A 536 -13.89 -6.80 32.07
N LEU A 537 -12.86 -7.65 31.93
CA LEU A 537 -11.54 -7.52 32.52
C LEU A 537 -10.53 -6.74 31.66
N GLY A 538 -10.89 -6.37 30.41
CA GLY A 538 -9.96 -5.78 29.46
C GLY A 538 -8.84 -6.74 29.00
N ALA A 539 -8.97 -8.03 29.33
CA ALA A 539 -7.94 -9.04 29.07
C ALA A 539 -7.96 -9.56 27.62
N LEU A 540 -9.12 -9.52 26.97
CA LEU A 540 -9.29 -9.99 25.59
C LEU A 540 -9.26 -8.88 24.54
N ILE A 541 -9.25 -7.59 24.91
CA ILE A 541 -9.28 -6.49 23.94
C ILE A 541 -7.94 -5.78 23.97
N TYR A 542 -7.26 -5.77 22.83
CA TYR A 542 -6.00 -5.06 22.65
C TYR A 542 -6.22 -3.52 22.71
N PRO A 543 -5.30 -2.74 23.32
CA PRO A 543 -5.67 -1.62 24.19
C PRO A 543 -6.20 -0.42 23.40
N PHE A 544 -7.52 -0.34 23.28
CA PHE A 544 -8.23 0.92 23.01
C PHE A 544 -9.33 1.23 24.03
N SER A 545 -9.54 0.40 25.05
CA SER A 545 -10.39 0.79 26.18
C SER A 545 -9.54 1.49 27.24
N GLU A 546 -9.49 2.82 27.19
CA GLU A 546 -8.76 3.72 28.11
C GLU A 546 -9.28 3.75 29.56
N ASP A 547 -10.11 2.80 30.00
CA ASP A 547 -10.51 2.72 31.41
C ASP A 547 -9.54 1.87 32.24
N ARG A 548 -8.24 2.19 32.19
CA ARG A 548 -7.31 1.79 33.26
C ARG A 548 -7.60 2.61 34.51
N ALA A 549 -8.63 2.18 35.24
CA ALA A 549 -9.01 2.74 36.52
C ALA A 549 -7.83 2.62 37.51
N ARG A 550 -7.34 3.78 37.95
CA ARG A 550 -6.61 3.92 39.22
C ARG A 550 -7.57 3.49 40.35
N GLY A 551 -7.52 2.23 40.79
CA GLY A 551 -8.39 1.72 41.84
C GLY A 551 -8.25 0.21 42.12
N ASP A 552 -8.94 -0.25 43.17
CA ASP A 552 -8.98 -1.64 43.65
C ASP A 552 -9.52 -2.60 42.57
N VAL A 553 -8.59 -3.26 41.88
CA VAL A 553 -8.84 -4.20 40.77
C VAL A 553 -9.89 -5.23 41.17
N ALA A 554 -9.81 -5.82 42.37
CA ALA A 554 -10.75 -6.84 42.82
C ALA A 554 -12.20 -6.34 42.93
N LYS A 555 -12.41 -5.06 43.28
CA LYS A 555 -13.74 -4.44 43.31
C LYS A 555 -14.28 -4.21 41.89
N TRP A 556 -13.43 -3.75 40.98
CA TRP A 556 -13.81 -3.55 39.59
C TRP A 556 -14.17 -4.88 38.90
N GLN A 557 -13.38 -5.93 39.11
CA GLN A 557 -13.65 -7.29 38.61
C GLN A 557 -15.02 -7.79 39.06
N ARG A 558 -15.33 -7.70 40.36
CA ARG A 558 -16.64 -8.09 40.91
C ARG A 558 -17.80 -7.29 40.31
N ASN A 559 -17.60 -6.00 40.04
CA ASN A 559 -18.62 -5.17 39.40
C ASN A 559 -18.87 -5.58 37.94
N GLN A 560 -17.82 -5.91 37.19
CA GLN A 560 -17.95 -6.37 35.80
C GLN A 560 -18.61 -7.74 35.72
N GLU A 561 -18.26 -8.69 36.61
CA GLU A 561 -18.95 -9.99 36.70
C GLU A 561 -20.44 -9.83 37.03
N ASN A 562 -20.78 -8.93 37.96
CA ASN A 562 -22.17 -8.66 38.31
C ASN A 562 -22.94 -8.00 37.14
N ASN A 563 -22.29 -7.09 36.42
CA ASN A 563 -22.84 -6.45 35.21
C ASN A 563 -23.07 -7.47 34.08
N ALA A 564 -22.12 -8.36 33.85
CA ALA A 564 -22.23 -9.43 32.86
C ALA A 564 -23.39 -10.39 33.21
N ARG A 565 -23.51 -10.81 34.48
CA ARG A 565 -24.62 -11.65 34.95
C ARG A 565 -25.97 -10.96 34.79
N ARG A 566 -26.05 -9.64 35.04
CA ARG A 566 -27.28 -8.84 34.85
C ARG A 566 -27.64 -8.72 33.37
N ALA A 567 -26.67 -8.44 32.51
CA ALA A 567 -26.86 -8.38 31.06
C ALA A 567 -27.34 -9.73 30.51
N LEU A 568 -26.69 -10.83 30.88
CA LEU A 568 -27.10 -12.19 30.50
C LEU A 568 -28.51 -12.54 31.01
N ARG A 569 -28.86 -12.15 32.23
CA ARG A 569 -30.22 -12.34 32.76
C ARG A 569 -31.26 -11.55 31.96
N ALA A 570 -30.95 -10.30 31.58
CA ALA A 570 -31.84 -9.48 30.75
C ALA A 570 -32.01 -10.07 29.33
N LEU A 571 -30.95 -10.65 28.77
CA LEU A 571 -30.97 -11.31 27.46
C LEU A 571 -31.79 -12.62 27.45
N ARG A 572 -31.71 -13.41 28.54
CA ARG A 572 -32.49 -14.66 28.68
C ARG A 572 -34.01 -14.47 28.65
N THR A 573 -34.52 -13.27 28.92
CA THR A 573 -35.96 -12.99 28.94
C THR A 573 -36.56 -12.56 27.60
N GLY A 574 -35.73 -12.29 26.57
CA GLY A 574 -36.18 -11.73 25.29
C GLY A 574 -35.58 -12.38 24.02
N GLY A 575 -34.85 -13.49 24.18
CA GLY A 575 -34.07 -14.13 23.11
C GLY A 575 -32.59 -13.74 23.21
N SER A 576 -31.71 -14.74 23.35
CA SER A 576 -30.25 -14.56 23.43
C SER A 576 -29.58 -14.40 22.06
N ASP A 577 -30.38 -14.30 21.00
CA ASP A 577 -29.93 -14.24 19.61
C ASP A 577 -29.47 -12.82 19.21
N LEU A 578 -28.21 -12.70 18.79
CA LEU A 578 -27.60 -11.47 18.29
C LEU A 578 -27.50 -11.51 16.75
N PRO A 579 -28.41 -10.83 16.02
CA PRO A 579 -28.32 -10.73 14.58
C PRO A 579 -27.32 -9.64 14.15
N LEU A 580 -26.33 -10.04 13.37
CA LEU A 580 -25.38 -9.15 12.71
C LEU A 580 -25.66 -9.11 11.20
N ARG A 581 -25.46 -7.95 10.57
CA ARG A 581 -25.46 -7.89 9.11
C ARG A 581 -24.36 -8.77 8.55
N ARG A 582 -24.67 -9.45 7.47
CA ARG A 582 -23.72 -10.28 6.75
C ARG A 582 -22.92 -9.43 5.74
N HIS A 583 -21.60 -9.62 5.70
CA HIS A 583 -20.71 -9.15 4.63
C HIS A 583 -20.05 -10.37 4.00
N GLY A 584 -20.72 -10.95 3.00
CA GLY A 584 -20.27 -12.19 2.37
C GLY A 584 -20.14 -13.33 3.39
N LEU A 585 -18.95 -13.87 3.62
CA LEU A 585 -18.79 -14.99 4.57
C LEU A 585 -18.63 -14.58 6.05
N LEU A 586 -18.65 -13.29 6.33
CA LEU A 586 -18.24 -12.72 7.61
C LEU A 586 -19.35 -11.85 8.26
N PRO A 587 -19.41 -11.78 9.60
CA PRO A 587 -20.29 -10.87 10.32
C PRO A 587 -19.78 -9.42 10.24
N GLY A 588 -20.72 -8.49 10.18
CA GLY A 588 -20.48 -7.05 10.14
C GLY A 588 -20.40 -6.34 11.49
N PRO A 589 -20.02 -5.06 11.48
CA PRO A 589 -19.74 -4.28 12.68
C PRO A 589 -20.99 -3.86 13.46
N GLU A 590 -22.12 -3.72 12.77
CA GLU A 590 -23.34 -3.20 13.38
C GLU A 590 -24.33 -4.31 13.74
N PRO A 591 -24.66 -4.48 15.03
CA PRO A 591 -25.72 -5.37 15.42
C PRO A 591 -27.07 -4.81 15.00
N LEU A 592 -27.87 -5.62 14.31
CA LEU A 592 -29.23 -5.26 13.93
C LEU A 592 -30.19 -5.49 15.10
N LEU A 593 -30.03 -4.65 16.12
CA LEU A 593 -30.94 -4.57 17.23
C LEU A 593 -32.26 -3.92 16.77
N SER A 594 -33.03 -4.64 15.97
CA SER A 594 -34.43 -4.30 15.74
C SER A 594 -35.24 -4.63 17.01
N ARG A 595 -36.56 -4.42 16.99
CA ARG A 595 -37.52 -4.65 18.10
C ARG A 595 -37.46 -6.03 18.82
N SER A 596 -36.53 -6.91 18.43
CA SER A 596 -36.25 -8.26 18.93
C SER A 596 -35.50 -8.32 20.27
N LEU A 597 -34.77 -7.27 20.71
CA LEU A 597 -34.48 -7.12 22.14
C LEU A 597 -35.75 -6.63 22.84
N GLN A 598 -36.78 -7.48 22.92
CA GLN A 598 -37.92 -7.26 23.83
C GLN A 598 -37.44 -7.48 25.27
N VAL A 599 -36.53 -6.62 25.74
CA VAL A 599 -36.38 -6.42 27.17
C VAL A 599 -37.71 -5.81 27.60
N MET A 600 -38.47 -6.51 28.44
CA MET A 600 -39.79 -6.03 28.86
C MET A 600 -39.69 -4.57 29.33
N PRO A 601 -40.64 -3.69 28.94
CA PRO A 601 -40.63 -2.30 29.37
C PRO A 601 -40.61 -2.21 30.90
N GLY A 602 -39.52 -1.70 31.48
CA GLY A 602 -39.35 -1.57 32.93
C GLY A 602 -38.00 -2.04 33.51
N PHE A 603 -37.15 -2.72 32.73
CA PHE A 603 -35.81 -3.12 33.22
C PHE A 603 -34.76 -2.01 33.02
N GLN A 604 -34.12 -1.57 34.11
CA GLN A 604 -32.99 -0.62 34.11
C GLN A 604 -31.73 -1.17 33.40
N ASP A 605 -31.72 -2.45 33.01
CA ASP A 605 -30.55 -3.18 32.50
C ASP A 605 -30.48 -3.27 30.95
N HIS A 606 -31.41 -2.62 30.22
CA HIS A 606 -31.43 -2.60 28.75
C HIS A 606 -30.15 -2.01 28.14
N ASN A 607 -29.67 -0.87 28.67
CA ASN A 607 -28.43 -0.24 28.20
C ASN A 607 -27.20 -1.15 28.38
N LEU A 608 -27.21 -1.98 29.43
CA LEU A 608 -26.16 -2.98 29.66
C LEU A 608 -26.21 -4.09 28.60
N ALA A 609 -27.38 -4.68 28.34
CA ALA A 609 -27.53 -5.70 27.31
C ALA A 609 -27.08 -5.21 25.93
N THR A 610 -27.49 -3.99 25.53
CA THR A 610 -27.07 -3.34 24.28
C THR A 610 -25.56 -3.10 24.22
N ALA A 611 -24.94 -2.63 25.30
CA ALA A 611 -23.49 -2.43 25.36
C ALA A 611 -22.68 -3.73 25.28
N TYR A 612 -23.24 -4.84 25.76
CA TYR A 612 -22.62 -6.17 25.66
C TYR A 612 -22.75 -6.75 24.25
N ALA A 613 -23.94 -6.69 23.66
CA ALA A 613 -24.17 -7.06 22.26
C ALA A 613 -23.23 -6.30 21.30
N GLY A 614 -23.09 -4.98 21.50
CA GLY A 614 -22.16 -4.16 20.70
C GLY A 614 -20.68 -4.56 20.88
N ARG A 615 -20.28 -5.08 22.04
CA ARG A 615 -18.91 -5.58 22.26
C ARG A 615 -18.64 -6.90 21.51
N VAL A 616 -19.60 -7.83 21.51
CA VAL A 616 -19.48 -9.06 20.70
C VAL A 616 -19.41 -8.73 19.22
N ALA A 617 -20.26 -7.81 18.75
CA ALA A 617 -20.25 -7.36 17.35
C ALA A 617 -18.90 -6.75 16.94
N ARG A 618 -18.29 -5.91 17.79
CA ARG A 618 -16.96 -5.37 17.54
C ARG A 618 -15.87 -6.44 17.49
N ILE A 619 -15.89 -7.42 18.39
CA ILE A 619 -14.93 -8.53 18.36
C ILE A 619 -15.07 -9.35 17.07
N ALA A 620 -16.31 -9.69 16.72
CA ALA A 620 -16.60 -10.39 15.48
C ALA A 620 -16.10 -9.59 14.27
N SER A 621 -16.37 -8.28 14.23
CA SER A 621 -15.91 -7.40 13.14
C SER A 621 -14.38 -7.23 13.10
N GLY A 622 -13.72 -7.20 14.25
CA GLY A 622 -12.25 -7.14 14.32
C GLY A 622 -11.62 -8.37 13.68
N ILE A 623 -12.09 -9.56 14.04
CA ILE A 623 -11.67 -10.84 13.43
C ILE A 623 -12.04 -10.87 11.94
N SER A 624 -13.24 -10.40 11.56
CA SER A 624 -13.64 -10.29 10.14
C SER A 624 -12.65 -9.44 9.34
N SER A 625 -12.24 -8.29 9.87
CA SER A 625 -11.28 -7.39 9.23
C SER A 625 -9.90 -8.04 9.11
N GLU A 626 -9.44 -8.74 10.15
CA GLU A 626 -8.16 -9.47 10.12
C GLU A 626 -8.16 -10.55 9.02
N VAL A 627 -9.22 -11.38 8.94
CA VAL A 627 -9.35 -12.41 7.90
C VAL A 627 -9.40 -11.82 6.50
N GLN A 628 -10.13 -10.71 6.33
CA GLN A 628 -10.22 -10.04 5.04
C GLN A 628 -8.83 -9.56 4.60
N GLN A 629 -8.08 -8.89 5.49
CA GLN A 629 -6.72 -8.44 5.21
C GLN A 629 -5.77 -9.62 4.92
N LEU A 630 -5.88 -10.70 5.70
CA LEU A 630 -5.12 -11.94 5.50
C LEU A 630 -5.34 -12.52 4.09
N LEU A 631 -6.60 -12.65 3.67
CA LEU A 631 -6.93 -13.20 2.34
C LEU A 631 -6.66 -12.20 1.21
N GLU A 632 -6.73 -10.90 1.44
CA GLU A 632 -6.32 -9.88 0.48
C GLU A 632 -4.81 -9.97 0.19
N SER A 633 -4.00 -10.22 1.23
CA SER A 633 -2.55 -10.43 1.11
C SER A 633 -2.16 -11.73 0.38
N LEU A 634 -3.09 -12.67 0.24
CA LEU A 634 -2.83 -13.97 -0.37
C LEU A 634 -2.65 -13.88 -1.89
N VAL A 635 -1.59 -14.48 -2.40
CA VAL A 635 -1.19 -14.46 -3.80
C VAL A 635 -0.94 -15.88 -4.24
N TRP A 636 -1.30 -16.19 -5.47
CA TRP A 636 -1.16 -17.53 -6.01
C TRP A 636 -0.48 -17.48 -7.36
N LEU A 637 0.63 -18.22 -7.46
CA LEU A 637 1.36 -18.47 -8.69
C LEU A 637 1.07 -19.92 -9.09
N GLY A 638 0.21 -20.10 -10.09
CA GLY A 638 -0.13 -21.43 -10.63
C GLY A 638 1.04 -22.16 -11.30
N PRO A 639 0.87 -23.45 -11.65
CA PRO A 639 1.93 -24.30 -12.20
C PRO A 639 2.34 -23.85 -13.61
N LEU A 640 1.37 -23.33 -14.38
CA LEU A 640 1.58 -22.69 -15.66
C LEU A 640 1.33 -21.19 -15.50
N ARG A 641 2.41 -20.41 -15.53
CA ARG A 641 2.32 -18.95 -15.50
C ARG A 641 1.96 -18.44 -16.89
N SER A 642 1.32 -17.27 -16.93
CA SER A 642 0.91 -16.64 -18.17
C SER A 642 2.10 -16.52 -19.13
N ALA A 643 1.92 -17.01 -20.35
CA ALA A 643 2.98 -16.95 -21.36
C ALA A 643 3.39 -15.49 -21.56
N PRO A 644 4.69 -15.16 -21.50
CA PRO A 644 5.13 -13.79 -21.67
C PRO A 644 4.72 -13.28 -23.05
N ARG A 645 4.26 -12.04 -23.08
CA ARG A 645 3.96 -11.34 -24.32
C ARG A 645 5.17 -10.55 -24.78
N ARG A 646 5.29 -10.35 -26.09
CA ARG A 646 6.30 -9.43 -26.65
C ARG A 646 5.97 -7.96 -26.36
N VAL A 647 4.68 -7.66 -26.18
CA VAL A 647 4.13 -6.33 -25.94
C VAL A 647 3.04 -6.43 -24.88
N TYR A 648 3.06 -5.52 -23.93
CA TYR A 648 2.09 -5.38 -22.85
C TYR A 648 1.39 -4.04 -22.97
N ASP A 649 0.11 -3.99 -22.61
CA ASP A 649 -0.73 -2.80 -22.66
C ASP A 649 -1.46 -2.62 -21.34
N ARG A 650 -1.55 -1.38 -20.86
CA ARG A 650 -2.24 -0.98 -19.63
C ARG A 650 -3.74 -1.22 -19.68
N THR A 651 -4.40 -1.07 -20.84
CA THR A 651 -5.88 -1.16 -20.93
C THR A 651 -6.44 -2.57 -20.91
N SER A 652 -5.62 -3.57 -21.24
CA SER A 652 -6.03 -4.99 -21.35
C SER A 652 -5.68 -5.86 -20.14
N THR A 653 -5.13 -5.25 -19.08
CA THR A 653 -4.81 -5.97 -17.84
C THR A 653 -6.05 -6.09 -16.95
N GLY A 654 -6.80 -7.18 -17.14
CA GLY A 654 -7.85 -7.61 -16.22
C GLY A 654 -7.30 -7.89 -14.82
N SER A 655 -8.16 -7.82 -13.81
CA SER A 655 -7.83 -7.76 -12.38
C SER A 655 -7.45 -9.10 -11.72
N ASP A 656 -6.79 -10.03 -12.43
CA ASP A 656 -6.47 -11.34 -11.84
C ASP A 656 -5.10 -11.32 -11.13
N PRO A 657 -5.06 -11.44 -9.79
CA PRO A 657 -3.81 -11.40 -9.04
C PRO A 657 -2.99 -12.68 -9.24
N GLY A 658 -1.68 -12.54 -9.52
CA GLY A 658 -0.68 -13.61 -9.31
C GLY A 658 -0.35 -14.52 -10.51
N ASP A 659 -0.91 -14.33 -11.70
CA ASP A 659 -0.55 -15.19 -12.87
C ASP A 659 0.73 -14.75 -13.61
N GLY A 660 1.29 -13.59 -13.22
CA GLY A 660 2.44 -12.96 -13.85
C GLY A 660 2.11 -12.00 -15.00
N MET A 661 0.84 -11.83 -15.41
CA MET A 661 0.43 -10.96 -16.52
C MET A 661 0.74 -9.47 -16.25
N HIS A 662 0.70 -9.06 -14.98
CA HIS A 662 1.01 -7.69 -14.57
C HIS A 662 2.50 -7.41 -14.35
N THR A 663 3.36 -8.43 -14.47
CA THR A 663 4.81 -8.31 -14.23
C THR A 663 5.42 -7.16 -15.00
N ALA A 664 5.11 -7.02 -16.29
CA ALA A 664 5.67 -5.99 -17.14
C ALA A 664 5.26 -4.56 -16.72
N MET A 665 3.98 -4.37 -16.37
CA MET A 665 3.48 -3.05 -15.96
C MET A 665 3.98 -2.68 -14.57
N PHE A 666 3.99 -3.64 -13.64
CA PHE A 666 4.57 -3.43 -12.32
C PHE A 666 6.04 -3.00 -12.42
N LEU A 667 6.84 -3.69 -13.23
CA LEU A 667 8.25 -3.35 -13.45
C LEU A 667 8.45 -2.00 -14.17
N PHE A 668 7.52 -1.62 -15.06
CA PHE A 668 7.53 -0.31 -15.69
C PHE A 668 7.29 0.82 -14.68
N ASP A 669 6.34 0.63 -13.77
CA ASP A 669 6.01 1.61 -12.72
C ASP A 669 7.05 1.63 -11.58
N HIS A 670 7.86 0.56 -11.44
CA HIS A 670 8.81 0.36 -10.34
C HIS A 670 10.22 -0.02 -10.86
N LEU A 671 10.95 0.94 -11.41
CA LEU A 671 12.31 0.69 -11.94
C LEU A 671 13.30 0.15 -10.88
N SER A 672 13.14 0.49 -9.60
CA SER A 672 13.95 -0.09 -8.51
C SER A 672 13.70 -1.59 -8.29
N ALA A 673 12.53 -2.10 -8.69
CA ALA A 673 12.26 -3.54 -8.71
C ALA A 673 13.00 -4.21 -9.87
N VAL A 674 13.20 -3.54 -11.01
CA VAL A 674 14.00 -4.06 -12.14
C VAL A 674 15.45 -4.30 -11.71
N GLU A 675 16.03 -3.38 -10.92
CA GLU A 675 17.38 -3.53 -10.37
C GLU A 675 17.49 -4.76 -9.46
N GLN A 676 16.59 -4.91 -8.49
CA GLN A 676 16.56 -6.07 -7.59
C GLN A 676 16.31 -7.39 -8.33
N VAL A 677 15.45 -7.38 -9.35
CA VAL A 677 15.22 -8.57 -10.19
C VAL A 677 16.48 -8.92 -10.96
N ASN A 678 17.22 -7.95 -11.49
CA ASN A 678 18.50 -8.18 -12.15
C ASN A 678 19.57 -8.77 -11.22
N GLU A 679 19.67 -8.26 -9.99
CA GLU A 679 20.56 -8.82 -8.97
C GLU A 679 20.22 -10.28 -8.67
N TRP A 680 18.94 -10.59 -8.53
CA TRP A 680 18.48 -11.96 -8.31
C TRP A 680 18.67 -12.86 -9.52
N MET A 681 18.41 -12.39 -10.74
CA MET A 681 18.73 -13.13 -11.96
C MET A 681 20.22 -13.47 -12.02
N ALA A 682 21.10 -12.54 -11.64
CA ALA A 682 22.54 -12.79 -11.56
C ALA A 682 22.89 -13.83 -10.47
N ARG A 683 22.31 -13.74 -9.26
CA ARG A 683 22.48 -14.74 -8.18
C ARG A 683 21.97 -16.12 -8.59
N LEU A 684 20.89 -16.18 -9.37
CA LEU A 684 20.34 -17.39 -9.96
C LEU A 684 21.19 -17.91 -11.14
N GLU A 685 22.22 -17.18 -11.58
CA GLU A 685 23.02 -17.49 -12.79
C GLU A 685 22.19 -17.55 -14.08
N VAL A 686 21.10 -16.79 -14.12
CA VAL A 686 20.36 -16.52 -15.34
C VAL A 686 21.19 -15.52 -16.16
N PRO A 687 21.64 -15.87 -17.37
CA PRO A 687 22.59 -15.06 -18.14
C PRO A 687 21.92 -13.88 -18.85
N TYR A 688 20.90 -13.27 -18.26
CA TYR A 688 20.12 -12.20 -18.84
C TYR A 688 20.04 -11.02 -17.89
N SER A 689 20.22 -9.81 -18.41
CA SER A 689 19.78 -8.58 -17.75
C SER A 689 18.48 -8.11 -18.37
N MET A 690 17.58 -7.60 -17.56
CA MET A 690 16.26 -7.14 -17.94
C MET A 690 16.17 -5.61 -17.88
N GLU A 691 15.43 -5.06 -18.83
CA GLU A 691 14.95 -3.68 -18.85
C GLU A 691 13.49 -3.67 -19.31
N VAL A 692 12.74 -2.62 -18.95
CA VAL A 692 11.38 -2.40 -19.44
C VAL A 692 11.36 -1.14 -20.29
N VAL A 693 10.97 -1.27 -21.55
CA VAL A 693 11.07 -0.21 -22.56
C VAL A 693 9.67 0.15 -23.06
N PRO A 694 9.29 1.44 -23.07
CA PRO A 694 8.05 1.88 -23.71
C PRO A 694 8.18 1.81 -25.23
N LEU A 695 7.17 1.26 -25.91
CA LEU A 695 7.17 1.06 -27.37
C LEU A 695 6.67 2.29 -28.16
N ASN A 696 6.25 3.35 -27.48
CA ASN A 696 5.70 4.56 -28.12
C ASN A 696 6.78 5.50 -28.68
N SER A 697 7.99 5.00 -28.96
CA SER A 697 9.07 5.78 -29.58
C SER A 697 8.99 5.73 -31.12
N GLY A 698 8.73 6.88 -31.77
CA GLY A 698 8.76 7.04 -33.24
C GLY A 698 7.42 7.46 -33.88
N TYR A 699 7.18 7.07 -35.14
CA TYR A 699 5.97 7.41 -35.93
C TYR A 699 4.62 7.02 -35.30
N ALA A 700 4.65 6.23 -34.22
CA ALA A 700 3.51 5.78 -33.44
C ALA A 700 3.23 6.63 -32.18
N ALA A 701 3.87 7.79 -32.02
CA ALA A 701 3.73 8.67 -30.84
C ALA A 701 2.28 9.12 -30.54
N ASN A 702 1.35 8.96 -31.49
CA ASN A 702 -0.07 9.29 -31.36
C ASN A 702 -0.98 8.07 -31.08
N LEU A 703 -0.43 6.88 -30.87
CA LEU A 703 -1.23 5.72 -30.45
C LEU A 703 -1.62 5.85 -28.97
N VAL A 704 -2.92 5.80 -28.71
CA VAL A 704 -3.51 5.83 -27.38
C VAL A 704 -3.25 4.48 -26.69
N GLY A 705 -2.35 4.45 -25.70
CA GLY A 705 -2.06 3.28 -24.86
C GLY A 705 -0.61 3.26 -24.35
N ASP A 706 -0.40 2.93 -23.08
CA ASP A 706 0.93 2.70 -22.50
C ASP A 706 1.42 1.31 -22.90
N LEU A 707 2.02 1.21 -24.09
CA LEU A 707 2.62 -0.02 -24.59
C LEU A 707 4.05 -0.15 -24.06
N VAL A 708 4.33 -1.27 -23.39
CA VAL A 708 5.65 -1.58 -22.83
C VAL A 708 6.12 -2.95 -23.28
N THR A 709 7.44 -3.13 -23.38
CA THR A 709 8.08 -4.41 -23.65
C THR A 709 9.15 -4.69 -22.61
N ILE A 710 9.23 -5.95 -22.18
CA ILE A 710 10.36 -6.42 -21.38
C ILE A 710 11.43 -6.85 -22.38
N VAL A 711 12.62 -6.28 -22.26
CA VAL A 711 13.79 -6.68 -23.05
C VAL A 711 14.78 -7.39 -22.15
N LEU A 712 15.15 -8.60 -22.54
CA LEU A 712 16.22 -9.39 -21.94
C LEU A 712 17.45 -9.31 -22.83
N THR A 713 18.58 -8.92 -22.26
CA THR A 713 19.87 -8.90 -22.96
C THR A 713 20.71 -10.07 -22.48
N ASP A 714 21.03 -11.01 -23.37
CA ASP A 714 21.93 -12.12 -23.07
C ASP A 714 23.33 -11.55 -22.81
N GLN A 715 23.85 -11.76 -21.60
CA GLN A 715 25.15 -11.23 -21.19
C GLN A 715 26.33 -11.91 -21.90
N ARG A 716 26.12 -13.08 -22.52
CA ARG A 716 27.17 -13.83 -23.23
C ARG A 716 27.34 -13.35 -24.66
N SER A 717 26.22 -13.04 -25.33
CA SER A 717 26.17 -12.73 -26.76
C SER A 717 25.83 -11.27 -27.07
N GLY A 718 25.29 -10.53 -26.09
CA GLY A 718 24.75 -9.18 -26.27
C GLY A 718 23.42 -9.14 -27.03
N VAL A 719 22.85 -10.29 -27.39
CA VAL A 719 21.61 -10.36 -28.15
C VAL A 719 20.44 -9.94 -27.27
N ARG A 720 19.61 -9.03 -27.79
CA ARG A 720 18.40 -8.53 -27.14
C ARG A 720 17.19 -9.31 -27.63
N VAL A 721 16.40 -9.83 -26.69
CA VAL A 721 15.25 -10.68 -26.94
C VAL A 721 14.12 -10.33 -25.97
N THR A 722 12.89 -10.76 -26.24
CA THR A 722 11.81 -10.64 -25.24
C THR A 722 11.73 -11.92 -24.40
N PRO A 723 11.05 -11.91 -23.23
CA PRO A 723 10.82 -13.14 -22.48
C PRO A 723 10.03 -14.21 -23.27
N ALA A 724 9.34 -13.82 -24.35
CA ALA A 724 8.69 -14.76 -25.28
C ALA A 724 9.67 -15.51 -26.19
N ASP A 725 10.92 -15.07 -26.29
CA ASP A 725 11.94 -15.60 -27.19
C ASP A 725 13.04 -16.39 -26.46
N VAL A 726 12.99 -16.46 -25.12
CA VAL A 726 13.94 -17.23 -24.30
C VAL A 726 13.41 -18.62 -23.95
N GLY A 727 14.30 -19.49 -23.49
CA GLY A 727 13.94 -20.83 -23.05
C GLY A 727 12.86 -20.83 -21.97
N PHE A 728 11.94 -21.79 -22.05
CA PHE A 728 10.72 -21.87 -21.25
C PHE A 728 10.94 -21.78 -19.73
N GLY A 729 12.05 -22.29 -19.20
CA GLY A 729 12.36 -22.15 -17.77
C GLY A 729 12.59 -20.71 -17.31
N ILE A 730 13.21 -19.88 -18.14
CA ILE A 730 13.53 -18.47 -17.79
C ILE A 730 12.26 -17.60 -17.79
N SER A 731 11.32 -17.88 -18.69
CA SER A 731 10.04 -17.18 -18.71
C SER A 731 9.13 -17.56 -17.53
N GLN A 732 9.28 -18.76 -16.98
CA GLN A 732 8.50 -19.21 -15.82
C GLN A 732 9.07 -18.71 -14.48
N ILE A 733 10.39 -18.47 -14.36
CA ILE A 733 10.98 -17.99 -13.10
C ILE A 733 10.73 -16.49 -12.88
N LEU A 734 10.65 -15.69 -13.94
CA LEU A 734 10.54 -14.24 -13.83
C LEU A 734 9.31 -13.79 -13.01
N PRO A 735 8.08 -14.30 -13.23
CA PRO A 735 6.94 -13.95 -12.38
C PRO A 735 7.13 -14.32 -10.91
N ILE A 736 7.83 -15.43 -10.61
CA ILE A 736 8.12 -15.85 -9.23
C ILE A 736 9.06 -14.84 -8.58
N VAL A 737 10.16 -14.50 -9.26
CA VAL A 737 11.15 -13.53 -8.74
C VAL A 737 10.50 -12.18 -8.52
N VAL A 738 9.71 -11.71 -9.50
CA VAL A 738 9.03 -10.42 -9.39
C VAL A 738 8.03 -10.42 -8.23
N GLU A 739 7.20 -11.46 -8.08
CA GLU A 739 6.22 -11.48 -6.98
C GLU A 739 6.85 -11.62 -5.59
N LEU A 740 7.92 -12.39 -5.46
CA LEU A 740 8.63 -12.50 -4.20
C LEU A 740 9.35 -11.19 -3.82
N LEU A 741 9.77 -10.39 -4.81
CA LEU A 741 10.47 -9.11 -4.61
C LEU A 741 9.55 -7.88 -4.59
N SER A 742 8.35 -7.96 -5.13
CA SER A 742 7.37 -6.87 -5.09
C SER A 742 6.64 -6.81 -3.75
N ARG A 743 6.49 -7.97 -3.08
CA ARG A 743 5.65 -8.11 -1.90
C ARG A 743 6.42 -8.11 -0.60
N ARG A 744 5.73 -7.65 0.43
CA ARG A 744 6.12 -7.73 1.83
C ARG A 744 4.92 -8.24 2.61
N GLU A 745 5.17 -9.01 3.66
CA GLU A 745 4.14 -9.44 4.60
C GLU A 745 2.91 -10.11 3.96
N SER A 746 3.16 -10.83 2.86
CA SER A 746 2.11 -11.47 2.04
C SER A 746 2.17 -12.99 2.13
N ILE A 747 1.04 -13.66 1.97
CA ILE A 747 0.98 -15.13 1.83
C ILE A 747 1.10 -15.47 0.35
N ILE A 748 2.19 -16.12 -0.06
CA ILE A 748 2.48 -16.43 -1.45
C ILE A 748 2.45 -17.95 -1.62
N MET A 749 1.46 -18.43 -2.35
CA MET A 749 1.31 -19.84 -2.72
C MET A 749 1.90 -20.07 -4.10
N ILE A 750 2.75 -21.08 -4.25
CA ILE A 750 3.45 -21.35 -5.51
C ILE A 750 3.29 -22.82 -5.86
N GLU A 751 2.75 -23.09 -7.05
CA GLU A 751 2.67 -24.44 -7.59
C GLU A 751 3.84 -24.71 -8.54
N GLN A 752 4.49 -25.84 -8.32
CA GLN A 752 5.52 -26.43 -9.17
C GLN A 752 6.54 -25.40 -9.68
N PRO A 753 7.22 -24.66 -8.78
CA PRO A 753 8.22 -23.66 -9.18
C PRO A 753 9.37 -24.25 -10.00
N GLU A 754 9.63 -25.55 -9.88
CA GLU A 754 10.70 -26.26 -10.57
C GLU A 754 10.42 -26.62 -12.04
N THR A 755 9.17 -26.51 -12.49
CA THR A 755 8.77 -26.97 -13.83
C THR A 755 9.58 -26.25 -14.91
N HIS A 756 10.27 -27.03 -15.75
CA HIS A 756 11.20 -26.57 -16.80
C HIS A 756 12.44 -25.79 -16.31
N LEU A 757 12.75 -25.83 -15.01
CA LEU A 757 14.02 -25.32 -14.48
C LEU A 757 15.08 -26.41 -14.40
N HIS A 758 16.31 -26.04 -14.77
CA HIS A 758 17.47 -26.90 -14.55
C HIS A 758 17.67 -27.17 -13.04
N PRO A 759 18.02 -28.39 -12.61
CA PRO A 759 18.26 -28.75 -11.20
C PRO A 759 19.04 -27.74 -10.36
N ARG A 760 20.17 -27.26 -10.91
CA ARG A 760 21.01 -26.22 -10.27
C ARG A 760 20.24 -24.92 -9.94
N LEU A 761 19.30 -24.52 -10.80
CA LEU A 761 18.47 -23.34 -10.58
C LEU A 761 17.43 -23.59 -9.48
N GLN A 762 16.83 -24.78 -9.45
CA GLN A 762 15.84 -25.17 -8.44
C GLN A 762 16.40 -24.99 -7.02
N SER A 763 17.63 -25.45 -6.76
CA SER A 763 18.29 -25.22 -5.47
C SER A 763 18.55 -23.74 -5.16
N ARG A 764 18.80 -22.88 -6.17
CA ARG A 764 19.05 -21.45 -5.90
C ARG A 764 17.77 -20.66 -5.67
N VAL A 765 16.68 -21.05 -6.31
CA VAL A 765 15.36 -20.47 -6.07
C VAL A 765 14.93 -20.71 -4.61
N ALA A 766 15.35 -21.83 -4.00
CA ALA A 766 15.13 -22.04 -2.57
C ALA A 766 15.83 -21.01 -1.66
N ASP A 767 16.96 -20.43 -2.07
CA ASP A 767 17.57 -19.32 -1.32
C ASP A 767 16.73 -18.05 -1.38
N LEU A 768 16.05 -17.79 -2.51
CA LEU A 768 15.10 -16.68 -2.65
C LEU A 768 13.88 -16.90 -1.74
N PHE A 769 13.37 -18.14 -1.67
CA PHE A 769 12.30 -18.48 -0.75
C PHE A 769 12.67 -18.17 0.70
N ILE A 770 13.87 -18.57 1.14
CA ILE A 770 14.36 -18.28 2.50
C ILE A 770 14.44 -16.78 2.76
N GLU A 771 15.12 -16.03 1.89
CA GLU A 771 15.35 -14.58 2.10
C GLU A 771 14.04 -13.80 2.17
N THR A 772 13.05 -14.22 1.38
CA THR A 772 11.73 -13.57 1.40
C THR A 772 10.88 -13.97 2.61
N ALA A 773 11.09 -15.17 3.16
CA ALA A 773 10.36 -15.68 4.31
C ALA A 773 10.89 -15.18 5.68
N GLN A 774 12.18 -14.82 5.76
CA GLN A 774 12.81 -14.40 7.01
C GLN A 774 12.37 -13.01 7.51
N ALA A 775 12.25 -12.88 8.83
CA ALA A 775 12.07 -11.60 9.53
C ALA A 775 13.35 -10.75 9.38
N GLY A 776 13.22 -9.54 8.85
CA GLY A 776 14.36 -8.71 8.39
C GLY A 776 14.70 -8.86 6.90
N GLY A 777 14.03 -9.77 6.18
CA GLY A 777 13.98 -9.80 4.73
C GLY A 777 12.73 -9.07 4.21
N ARG A 778 11.67 -9.82 3.93
CA ARG A 778 10.35 -9.29 3.52
C ARG A 778 9.20 -9.76 4.39
N GLY A 779 9.44 -10.75 5.25
CA GLY A 779 8.44 -11.37 6.08
C GLY A 779 7.25 -11.90 5.28
N ASN A 780 7.47 -12.54 4.13
CA ASN A 780 6.40 -13.22 3.38
C ASN A 780 6.17 -14.65 3.93
N GLN A 781 4.94 -15.16 3.89
CA GLN A 781 4.69 -16.59 4.10
C GLN A 781 4.69 -17.32 2.77
N LEU A 782 5.40 -18.44 2.67
CA LEU A 782 5.45 -19.25 1.46
C LEU A 782 4.79 -20.61 1.66
N ILE A 783 3.87 -20.98 0.78
CA ILE A 783 3.26 -22.32 0.71
C ILE A 783 3.51 -22.86 -0.70
N ILE A 784 4.41 -23.83 -0.82
CA ILE A 784 4.96 -24.26 -2.10
C ILE A 784 4.61 -25.71 -2.34
N GLU A 785 3.80 -25.99 -3.36
CA GLU A 785 3.63 -27.35 -3.88
C GLU A 785 4.78 -27.67 -4.82
N THR A 786 5.58 -28.69 -4.50
CA THR A 786 6.77 -29.05 -5.28
C THR A 786 7.04 -30.55 -5.26
N HIS A 787 7.69 -31.02 -6.31
CA HIS A 787 8.24 -32.36 -6.49
C HIS A 787 9.77 -32.33 -6.54
N SER A 788 10.40 -31.18 -6.29
CA SER A 788 11.84 -31.01 -6.42
C SER A 788 12.59 -31.52 -5.18
N GLU A 789 13.41 -32.56 -5.36
CA GLU A 789 14.41 -32.97 -4.36
C GLU A 789 15.42 -31.84 -4.09
N HIS A 790 15.74 -31.05 -5.12
CA HIS A 790 16.76 -30.00 -5.05
C HIS A 790 16.39 -28.81 -4.16
N ILE A 791 15.09 -28.52 -4.01
CA ILE A 791 14.60 -27.48 -3.11
C ILE A 791 14.78 -27.94 -1.66
N VAL A 792 14.27 -29.13 -1.31
CA VAL A 792 14.37 -29.64 0.07
C VAL A 792 15.82 -29.84 0.50
N LEU A 793 16.68 -30.41 -0.36
CA LEU A 793 18.11 -30.56 -0.08
C LEU A 793 18.80 -29.21 0.17
N ARG A 794 18.38 -28.15 -0.52
CA ARG A 794 18.91 -26.81 -0.26
C ARG A 794 18.50 -26.32 1.13
N LEU A 795 17.24 -26.48 1.51
CA LEU A 795 16.76 -26.06 2.83
C LEU A 795 17.51 -26.80 3.94
N GLN A 796 17.65 -28.12 3.85
CA GLN A 796 18.43 -28.93 4.80
C GLN A 796 19.87 -28.41 4.93
N ARG A 797 20.50 -28.06 3.80
CA ARG A 797 21.83 -27.45 3.79
C ARG A 797 21.85 -26.09 4.50
N ARG A 798 20.86 -25.21 4.26
CA ARG A 798 20.81 -23.88 4.90
C ARG A 798 20.54 -23.96 6.40
N ILE A 799 19.81 -24.98 6.85
CA ILE A 799 19.65 -25.28 8.28
C ILE A 799 20.99 -25.68 8.89
N ARG A 800 21.72 -26.62 8.27
CA ARG A 800 23.06 -27.03 8.74
C ARG A 800 24.08 -25.89 8.75
N GLU A 801 23.95 -24.93 7.84
CA GLU A 801 24.78 -23.72 7.78
C GLU A 801 24.39 -22.65 8.82
N GLY A 802 23.29 -22.84 9.56
CA GLY A 802 22.77 -21.87 10.54
C GLY A 802 22.11 -20.64 9.91
N VAL A 803 21.80 -20.69 8.61
CA VAL A 803 21.15 -19.60 7.87
C VAL A 803 19.63 -19.64 8.06
N LEU A 804 19.04 -20.83 8.23
CA LEU A 804 17.60 -21.06 8.35
C LEU A 804 17.34 -21.89 9.61
N ASP A 805 16.32 -21.54 10.42
CA ASP A 805 15.92 -22.38 11.54
C ASP A 805 14.99 -23.52 11.08
N ALA A 806 15.15 -24.71 11.64
CA ALA A 806 14.31 -25.86 11.31
C ALA A 806 12.83 -25.62 11.66
N SER A 807 12.54 -24.80 12.67
CA SER A 807 11.18 -24.45 13.09
C SER A 807 10.44 -23.50 12.13
N ASP A 808 11.18 -22.83 11.25
CA ASP A 808 10.64 -21.97 10.19
C ASP A 808 10.20 -22.77 8.96
N VAL A 809 10.50 -24.07 8.92
CA VAL A 809 10.20 -24.96 7.80
C VAL A 809 9.16 -26.01 8.19
N ALA A 810 8.15 -26.18 7.36
CA ALA A 810 7.21 -27.30 7.43
C ALA A 810 7.27 -28.09 6.13
N VAL A 811 7.56 -29.40 6.21
CA VAL A 811 7.45 -30.32 5.08
C VAL A 811 6.24 -31.21 5.30
N ILE A 812 5.24 -31.05 4.44
CA ILE A 812 3.96 -31.74 4.52
C ILE A 812 3.88 -32.71 3.37
N TYR A 813 3.77 -34.00 3.66
CA TYR A 813 3.57 -35.06 2.69
C TYR A 813 2.10 -35.51 2.72
N ILE A 814 1.40 -35.43 1.58
CA ILE A 814 0.00 -35.81 1.46
C ILE A 814 -0.10 -37.11 0.65
N ASP A 815 -0.71 -38.12 1.25
CA ASP A 815 -0.96 -39.42 0.64
C ASP A 815 -2.45 -39.78 0.64
N GLN A 816 -2.80 -40.98 0.19
CA GLN A 816 -4.15 -41.54 0.29
C GLN A 816 -4.16 -42.86 1.05
N ASP A 817 -5.18 -43.04 1.90
CA ASP A 817 -5.47 -44.35 2.48
C ASP A 817 -6.11 -45.29 1.45
N ASP A 818 -6.30 -46.57 1.83
CA ASP A 818 -6.94 -47.61 0.99
C ASP A 818 -8.36 -47.24 0.51
N ARG A 819 -8.97 -46.19 1.08
CA ARG A 819 -10.30 -45.70 0.73
C ARG A 819 -10.24 -44.40 -0.10
N GLY A 820 -9.06 -44.00 -0.55
CA GLY A 820 -8.82 -42.80 -1.34
C GLY A 820 -8.96 -41.50 -0.54
N ARG A 821 -8.92 -41.55 0.81
CA ARG A 821 -8.98 -40.35 1.65
C ARG A 821 -7.58 -39.80 1.85
N ALA A 822 -7.44 -38.48 1.72
CA ALA A 822 -6.18 -37.80 1.95
C ALA A 822 -5.71 -37.99 3.39
N VAL A 823 -4.44 -38.41 3.54
CA VAL A 823 -3.74 -38.53 4.82
C VAL A 823 -2.56 -37.55 4.80
N VAL A 824 -2.49 -36.69 5.81
CA VAL A 824 -1.47 -35.64 5.92
C VAL A 824 -0.40 -36.08 6.91
N HIS A 825 0.85 -36.15 6.45
CA HIS A 825 2.02 -36.44 7.25
C HIS A 825 2.91 -35.20 7.34
N ARG A 826 3.29 -34.79 8.55
CA ARG A 826 4.29 -33.75 8.75
C ARG A 826 5.65 -34.41 8.97
N LEU A 827 6.58 -34.20 8.05
CA LEU A 827 7.95 -34.70 8.14
C LEU A 827 8.78 -33.69 8.93
N ARG A 828 9.31 -34.10 10.09
CA ARG A 828 10.05 -33.23 10.99
C ARG A 828 11.53 -33.18 10.61
N LEU A 829 12.10 -31.98 10.73
CA LEU A 829 13.53 -31.72 10.57
C LEU A 829 14.16 -31.49 11.95
N ASP A 830 15.35 -32.04 12.17
CA ASP A 830 16.17 -31.73 13.34
C ASP A 830 16.98 -30.42 13.16
N SER A 831 17.74 -30.03 14.19
CA SER A 831 18.58 -28.82 14.15
C SER A 831 19.74 -28.88 13.16
N GLU A 832 20.07 -30.07 12.63
CA GLU A 832 21.08 -30.25 11.58
C GLU A 832 20.46 -30.31 10.17
N GLY A 833 19.13 -30.17 10.10
CA GLY A 833 18.36 -30.23 8.87
C GLY A 833 18.13 -31.65 8.35
N ASN A 834 18.34 -32.70 9.16
CA ASN A 834 18.04 -34.07 8.74
C ASN A 834 16.56 -34.39 9.02
N PHE A 835 15.95 -35.25 8.20
CA PHE A 835 14.61 -35.75 8.48
C PHE A 835 14.65 -36.76 9.62
N VAL A 836 13.79 -36.57 10.62
CA VAL A 836 13.61 -37.49 11.74
C VAL A 836 12.61 -38.58 11.40
N ASP A 837 11.67 -38.27 10.50
CA ASP A 837 10.64 -39.17 10.04
C ASP A 837 11.00 -39.73 8.65
N GLU A 838 10.67 -40.99 8.39
CA GLU A 838 10.88 -41.61 7.08
C GLU A 838 9.90 -41.06 6.03
N TRP A 839 10.35 -40.99 4.78
CA TRP A 839 9.48 -40.64 3.66
C TRP A 839 8.50 -41.79 3.38
N PRO A 840 7.18 -41.55 3.38
CA PRO A 840 6.21 -42.59 3.06
C PRO A 840 6.47 -43.19 1.68
N HIS A 841 6.41 -44.53 1.60
CA HIS A 841 6.60 -45.31 0.36
C HIS A 841 7.93 -45.10 -0.37
N GLY A 842 8.96 -44.54 0.29
CA GLY A 842 10.25 -44.33 -0.33
C GLY A 842 10.20 -43.37 -1.52
N PHE A 843 9.48 -42.25 -1.39
CA PHE A 843 9.28 -41.25 -2.46
C PHE A 843 10.57 -40.77 -3.17
N PHE A 844 11.74 -40.90 -2.53
CA PHE A 844 13.07 -40.65 -3.15
C PHE A 844 13.98 -41.89 -3.21
N ASP A 845 13.52 -43.04 -2.74
CA ASP A 845 14.28 -44.28 -2.63
C ASP A 845 14.38 -45.02 -3.97
N GLU A 846 13.46 -44.77 -4.91
CA GLU A 846 13.56 -45.28 -6.29
C GLU A 846 14.92 -44.95 -6.93
N ARG A 847 15.54 -43.83 -6.56
CA ARG A 847 16.88 -43.47 -7.04
C ARG A 847 17.96 -44.38 -6.47
N LEU A 848 17.86 -44.80 -5.20
CA LEU A 848 18.82 -45.74 -4.61
C LEU A 848 18.63 -47.13 -5.22
N ASP A 849 17.39 -47.55 -5.43
CA ASP A 849 17.06 -48.80 -6.11
C ASP A 849 17.49 -48.79 -7.59
N ASP A 850 17.35 -47.66 -8.29
CA ASP A 850 17.82 -47.50 -9.67
C ASP A 850 19.35 -47.40 -9.77
N MET A 851 20.02 -46.81 -8.76
CA MET A 851 21.48 -46.66 -8.74
C MET A 851 22.21 -47.92 -8.28
N PHE A 852 21.62 -48.72 -7.41
CA PHE A 852 22.28 -49.86 -6.75
C PHE A 852 21.58 -51.21 -6.97
N GLY A 853 20.37 -51.23 -7.53
CA GLY A 853 19.50 -52.40 -7.64
C GLY A 853 18.75 -52.67 -6.32
N ALA A 854 17.52 -53.18 -6.41
CA ALA A 854 16.74 -53.59 -5.25
C ALA A 854 17.56 -54.62 -4.42
N PHE A 855 17.83 -54.29 -3.16
CA PHE A 855 18.59 -55.13 -2.23
C PHE A 855 17.79 -56.32 -1.69
#